data_AF-A0A3Q1JHN9-F1
#
_entry.id   AF-A0A3Q1JHN9-F1
#
_cell.length_a   1.000
_cell.length_b   1.000
_cell.length_c   1.000
_cell.angle_alpha   90.00
_cell.angle_beta   90.00
_cell.angle_gamma   90.00
#
_symmetry.space_group_name_H-M   'P 1'
#
loop_
_entity.id
_entity.type
_entity.pdbx_description
1 polymer ?
#
loop_
_entity_poly.entity_id
_entity_poly.type
_entity_poly.pdbx_seq_one_letter_code
_entity_poly.pdbx_strand_id
1 'polypeptide(L)'
;YSSLVIQPHCFMAVFLHLAFSNKHILLHSHSYPEPGVCACVYKRNHLSSCQLSPSGHHSLCIQSMDGMLMFFEQDSYSFGRFLPGFLLPGPLVYNSRTDSFLTVSSVRQLESYKYETLAVATEAENRQDPDLPLKTGGKRLTPDWTFVLGEQALDLSVPSFSHSSSAVFVLGERNLYCLRDNGQLRFMKKLEFNPSCFFPYASVMNGTTNLLLANHTNMLLIYQDVTLKWAAQLSFVPVAMRVANFPDLKGVVVSLSSDGHLLCSYMGTDPSFFSTPKVDAREADYEQVDAEMKKLQKIIREATRTQETTLMSKYLCSLSSGVGSSTVVAFSAFLNGRYPPADLTGDISVSYNSPTGVPRVLQSRFSLPLALVCVPSFPAKTTKFKITVDTNQPPVDIKSIFPEFSAKSEDKDGNSLAFQFLSGAKVTVLASKTSQRYRIQSDSFEDMWLVVKELVQRFNQHFSKLGVKDFKKSFSGPLPLQEYFLSVDHHFQLRVSAQQYQDLLSERAVQFRAIQRRLLTRFKDKTPAPLQNLDTLLDATYSQVMTLAEAAEETRAQLEEAFVRLRSATHLLVLLLSLWQSLTPDQTAILEATLLPLLQDTPQLGWEESCDAAVSHLLRTCLSRSPKDQATTLAQAGGLVLGLPRDTVRLKKHITLLCDRIAKGGRLTLASEANVQIPAQVQSLAAPGESGRRKRGRDTVGIRIIKSESSSLSDISSITVCLLSFTRSFFNLFLILLPSPSFLFQT
;
A
#
# COMPACT_ATOMS: atom_id res chain seq x y z
N TYR A 1 17.14 7.65 -62.01
CA TYR A 1 17.62 7.12 -60.72
C TYR A 1 17.71 5.61 -60.82
N SER A 2 18.75 4.98 -60.28
CA SER A 2 18.86 3.52 -60.18
C SER A 2 18.54 3.07 -58.76
N SER A 3 17.62 2.13 -58.60
CA SER A 3 17.22 1.57 -57.30
C SER A 3 17.53 0.09 -57.26
N LEU A 4 18.13 -0.36 -56.16
CA LEU A 4 18.41 -1.78 -55.90
C LEU A 4 17.37 -2.31 -54.90
N VAL A 5 16.69 -3.40 -55.27
CA VAL A 5 15.72 -4.09 -54.41
C VAL A 5 16.18 -5.53 -54.18
N ILE A 6 16.09 -6.00 -52.94
CA ILE A 6 16.48 -7.35 -52.52
C ILE A 6 15.26 -8.03 -51.90
N GLN A 7 14.96 -9.26 -52.34
CA GLN A 7 13.89 -10.10 -51.81
C GLN A 7 14.43 -11.40 -51.20
N PRO A 8 13.77 -11.97 -50.17
CA PRO A 8 14.30 -13.10 -49.38
C PRO A 8 14.62 -14.37 -50.17
N HIS A 9 13.81 -14.73 -51.18
CA HIS A 9 13.91 -16.06 -51.81
C HIS A 9 14.25 -16.08 -53.30
N CYS A 10 14.30 -14.94 -53.98
CA CYS A 10 14.78 -14.80 -55.36
C CYS A 10 14.39 -13.41 -55.85
N PHE A 11 15.34 -12.45 -55.86
CA PHE A 11 15.43 -11.35 -56.83
C PHE A 11 16.37 -10.27 -56.28
N MET A 12 17.52 -10.08 -56.93
CA MET A 12 18.07 -8.73 -57.10
C MET A 12 17.32 -8.08 -58.25
N ALA A 13 16.78 -6.88 -58.10
CA ALA A 13 16.33 -6.10 -59.25
C ALA A 13 16.96 -4.72 -59.20
N VAL A 14 17.78 -4.41 -60.21
CA VAL A 14 18.22 -3.03 -60.45
C VAL A 14 17.17 -2.38 -61.35
N PHE A 15 16.39 -1.48 -60.79
CA PHE A 15 15.41 -0.70 -61.55
C PHE A 15 16.05 0.60 -62.03
N LEU A 16 16.01 0.85 -63.35
CA LEU A 16 16.24 2.17 -63.89
C LEU A 16 14.91 2.94 -63.88
N HIS A 17 14.84 3.97 -63.06
CA HIS A 17 13.73 4.90 -63.07
C HIS A 17 14.04 6.04 -64.05
N LEU A 18 13.37 6.01 -65.20
CA LEU A 18 13.36 7.08 -66.19
C LEU A 18 12.34 8.13 -65.75
N ALA A 19 12.82 9.15 -65.02
CA ALA A 19 11.99 10.21 -64.43
C ALA A 19 11.09 10.94 -65.45
N PHE A 20 11.45 10.93 -66.74
CA PHE A 20 10.67 11.56 -67.81
C PHE A 20 9.48 10.73 -68.33
N SER A 21 9.37 9.43 -68.01
CA SER A 21 8.34 8.55 -68.57
C SER A 21 7.52 7.75 -67.55
N ASN A 22 7.79 7.89 -66.25
CA ASN A 22 7.18 7.09 -65.17
C ASN A 22 7.22 5.56 -65.43
N LYS A 23 8.20 5.08 -66.21
CA LYS A 23 8.44 3.65 -66.40
C LYS A 23 9.55 3.17 -65.48
N HIS A 24 9.34 1.99 -64.89
CA HIS A 24 10.36 1.22 -64.19
C HIS A 24 10.83 0.12 -65.13
N ILE A 25 12.10 0.18 -65.53
CA ILE A 25 12.71 -0.84 -66.37
C ILE A 25 13.61 -1.68 -65.47
N LEU A 26 13.35 -2.99 -65.43
CA LEU A 26 14.23 -3.98 -64.81
C LEU A 26 15.47 -4.12 -65.70
N LEU A 27 16.65 -3.78 -65.16
CA LEU A 27 17.90 -3.90 -65.89
C LEU A 27 18.46 -5.32 -65.83
N HIS A 28 18.61 -5.86 -64.61
CA HIS A 28 19.20 -7.18 -64.37
C HIS A 28 18.52 -7.84 -63.17
N SER A 29 18.45 -9.18 -63.22
CA SER A 29 17.97 -10.00 -62.11
C SER A 29 18.90 -11.17 -61.80
N HIS A 30 19.24 -11.33 -60.52
CA HIS A 30 20.04 -12.45 -60.02
C HIS A 30 19.26 -13.27 -58.99
N SER A 31 19.35 -14.59 -59.14
CA SER A 31 18.94 -15.57 -58.13
C SER A 31 20.12 -15.86 -57.18
N TYR A 32 19.83 -15.96 -55.88
CA TYR A 32 20.82 -16.28 -54.86
C TYR A 32 20.68 -17.73 -54.40
N PRO A 33 21.78 -18.41 -54.05
CA PRO A 33 21.75 -19.81 -53.60
C PRO A 33 21.07 -19.97 -52.22
N GLU A 34 21.17 -18.96 -51.36
CA GLU A 34 20.61 -18.96 -50.00
C GLU A 34 19.80 -17.67 -49.74
N PRO A 35 18.78 -17.69 -48.86
CA PRO A 35 17.98 -16.52 -48.57
C PRO A 35 18.76 -15.44 -47.82
N GLY A 36 18.74 -14.22 -48.36
CA GLY A 36 19.46 -13.05 -47.82
C GLY A 36 18.70 -12.32 -46.71
N VAL A 37 19.42 -11.86 -45.68
CA VAL A 37 18.91 -11.12 -44.51
C VAL A 37 19.17 -9.64 -44.62
N CYS A 38 20.40 -9.29 -44.99
CA CYS A 38 20.83 -7.91 -45.17
C CYS A 38 21.88 -7.85 -46.29
N ALA A 39 22.10 -6.65 -46.82
CA ALA A 39 23.10 -6.44 -47.85
C ALA A 39 23.77 -5.09 -47.71
N CYS A 40 25.02 -5.02 -48.16
CA CYS A 40 25.79 -3.79 -48.19
C CYS A 40 26.41 -3.57 -49.57
N VAL A 41 26.32 -2.34 -50.06
CA VAL A 41 26.96 -1.93 -51.32
C VAL A 41 28.39 -1.50 -51.00
N TYR A 42 29.35 -1.98 -51.77
CA TYR A 42 30.76 -1.64 -51.61
C TYR A 42 31.38 -1.12 -52.92
N LYS A 43 32.44 -0.33 -52.77
CA LYS A 43 33.26 0.17 -53.88
C LYS A 43 34.73 0.06 -53.47
N ARG A 44 35.53 -0.62 -54.30
CA ARG A 44 36.97 -0.78 -54.06
C ARG A 44 37.73 0.37 -54.71
N ASN A 45 38.67 0.96 -53.98
CA ASN A 45 39.47 2.10 -54.47
C ASN A 45 40.73 1.67 -55.28
N HIS A 46 40.95 0.36 -55.47
CA HIS A 46 42.22 -0.20 -55.98
C HIS A 46 42.12 -0.95 -57.33
N LEU A 47 41.29 -0.46 -58.27
CA LEU A 47 41.39 -0.86 -59.69
C LEU A 47 42.13 0.22 -60.46
N SER A 48 43.45 0.29 -60.25
CA SER A 48 44.39 1.04 -61.08
C SER A 48 45.06 0.09 -62.07
N SER A 49 44.32 -0.36 -63.09
CA SER A 49 44.84 -0.62 -64.43
C SER A 49 43.68 -1.04 -65.34
N CYS A 50 43.64 -0.42 -66.53
CA CYS A 50 42.77 -0.72 -67.68
C CYS A 50 41.35 -0.10 -67.68
N GLN A 51 41.25 0.92 -68.56
CA GLN A 51 40.07 1.53 -69.20
C GLN A 51 39.24 2.54 -68.39
N LEU A 52 39.33 3.80 -68.85
CA LEU A 52 38.41 4.89 -68.50
C LEU A 52 36.98 4.51 -68.92
N SER A 53 36.17 4.14 -67.93
CA SER A 53 34.71 4.24 -67.98
C SER A 53 34.29 5.31 -66.95
N PRO A 54 33.44 6.29 -67.29
CA PRO A 54 32.98 7.31 -66.34
C PRO A 54 31.95 6.79 -65.32
N SER A 55 31.53 5.52 -65.41
CA SER A 55 30.57 4.93 -64.48
C SER A 55 31.30 4.17 -63.37
N GLY A 56 31.31 4.71 -62.14
CA GLY A 56 31.80 3.97 -60.99
C GLY A 56 30.96 2.72 -60.74
N HIS A 57 31.52 1.53 -60.97
CA HIS A 57 30.82 0.27 -60.71
C HIS A 57 30.69 0.04 -59.19
N HIS A 58 29.47 -0.16 -58.73
CA HIS A 58 29.14 -0.52 -57.35
C HIS A 58 28.94 -2.03 -57.27
N SER A 59 29.59 -2.69 -56.33
CA SER A 59 29.45 -4.13 -56.07
C SER A 59 28.57 -4.36 -54.84
N LEU A 60 28.00 -5.55 -54.70
CA LEU A 60 27.07 -5.88 -53.62
C LEU A 60 27.58 -7.07 -52.82
N CYS A 61 27.47 -7.00 -51.49
CA CYS A 61 27.63 -8.14 -50.61
C CYS A 61 26.30 -8.41 -49.89
N ILE A 62 25.87 -9.68 -49.86
CA ILE A 62 24.63 -10.12 -49.22
C ILE A 62 24.96 -11.14 -48.15
N GLN A 63 24.41 -10.96 -46.95
CA GLN A 63 24.50 -11.94 -45.88
C GLN A 63 23.28 -12.86 -45.92
N SER A 64 23.50 -14.17 -45.97
CA SER A 64 22.45 -15.18 -45.85
C SER A 64 22.05 -15.45 -44.39
N MET A 65 20.89 -16.10 -44.20
CA MET A 65 20.37 -16.48 -42.87
C MET A 65 21.29 -17.43 -42.09
N ASP A 66 22.13 -18.20 -42.77
CA ASP A 66 23.09 -19.16 -42.21
C ASP A 66 24.53 -18.61 -42.13
N GLY A 67 24.74 -17.33 -42.46
CA GLY A 67 26.00 -16.62 -42.24
C GLY A 67 26.99 -16.65 -43.39
N MET A 68 26.55 -16.98 -44.60
CA MET A 68 27.33 -16.83 -45.83
C MET A 68 27.28 -15.37 -46.31
N LEU A 69 28.46 -14.78 -46.54
CA LEU A 69 28.61 -13.53 -47.28
C LEU A 69 28.78 -13.82 -48.76
N MET A 70 27.83 -13.40 -49.59
CA MET A 70 27.79 -13.61 -51.04
C MET A 70 28.15 -12.31 -51.76
N PHE A 71 29.19 -12.33 -52.59
CA PHE A 71 29.72 -11.16 -53.29
C PHE A 71 29.30 -11.16 -54.76
N PHE A 72 28.77 -10.03 -55.22
CA PHE A 72 28.33 -9.78 -56.59
C PHE A 72 29.10 -8.59 -57.13
N GLU A 73 29.81 -8.82 -58.24
CA GLU A 73 30.60 -7.79 -58.91
C GLU A 73 30.04 -7.61 -60.32
N GLN A 74 29.74 -6.35 -60.65
CA GLN A 74 29.03 -5.99 -61.88
C GLN A 74 27.67 -6.71 -61.97
N ASP A 75 27.46 -7.53 -62.99
CA ASP A 75 26.24 -8.31 -63.25
C ASP A 75 26.49 -9.82 -63.02
N SER A 76 27.42 -10.20 -62.12
CA SER A 76 27.74 -11.61 -61.87
C SER A 76 28.05 -11.93 -60.40
N TYR A 77 27.72 -13.16 -60.00
CA TYR A 77 28.16 -13.73 -58.73
C TYR A 77 29.67 -14.00 -58.78
N SER A 78 30.41 -13.48 -57.80
CA SER A 78 31.87 -13.60 -57.71
C SER A 78 32.27 -14.79 -56.83
N PHE A 79 31.95 -14.75 -55.53
CA PHE A 79 32.23 -15.83 -54.58
C PHE A 79 31.38 -15.70 -53.30
N GLY A 80 31.40 -16.71 -52.44
CA GLY A 80 30.74 -16.68 -51.14
C GLY A 80 31.60 -17.26 -50.01
N ARG A 81 31.44 -16.75 -48.77
CA ARG A 81 32.21 -17.19 -47.59
C ARG A 81 31.36 -17.27 -46.34
N PHE A 82 31.45 -18.39 -45.61
CA PHE A 82 30.81 -18.54 -44.31
C PHE A 82 31.58 -17.79 -43.21
N LEU A 83 30.86 -17.02 -42.41
CA LEU A 83 31.39 -16.40 -41.21
C LEU A 83 31.65 -17.46 -40.13
N PRO A 84 32.80 -17.41 -39.43
CA PRO A 84 33.10 -18.36 -38.36
C PRO A 84 32.22 -18.12 -37.13
N GLY A 85 31.79 -19.19 -36.45
CA GLY A 85 31.06 -19.08 -35.18
C GLY A 85 29.67 -18.43 -35.28
N PHE A 86 29.06 -18.52 -36.47
CA PHE A 86 27.76 -17.93 -36.75
C PHE A 86 26.60 -18.70 -36.08
N LEU A 87 25.65 -17.96 -35.50
CA LEU A 87 24.41 -18.51 -34.94
C LEU A 87 23.18 -17.71 -35.41
N LEU A 88 23.29 -16.38 -35.39
CA LEU A 88 22.28 -15.43 -35.86
C LEU A 88 22.93 -14.31 -36.67
N PRO A 89 22.26 -13.80 -37.72
CA PRO A 89 22.73 -12.68 -38.51
C PRO A 89 22.76 -11.40 -37.68
N GLY A 90 23.83 -10.63 -37.81
CA GLY A 90 23.97 -9.29 -37.26
C GLY A 90 24.07 -8.24 -38.37
N PRO A 91 24.02 -6.94 -38.04
CA PRO A 91 24.19 -5.88 -39.02
C PRO A 91 25.53 -6.00 -39.76
N LEU A 92 25.53 -5.74 -41.07
CA LEU A 92 26.70 -5.81 -41.94
C LEU A 92 26.94 -4.47 -42.64
N VAL A 93 28.15 -3.94 -42.56
CA VAL A 93 28.55 -2.69 -43.25
C VAL A 93 29.95 -2.81 -43.83
N TYR A 94 30.21 -2.11 -44.94
CA TYR A 94 31.53 -2.05 -45.58
C TYR A 94 32.24 -0.73 -45.25
N ASN A 95 33.49 -0.81 -44.81
CA ASN A 95 34.38 0.33 -44.59
C ASN A 95 35.33 0.51 -45.77
N SER A 96 35.04 1.51 -46.61
CA SER A 96 35.84 1.83 -47.81
C SER A 96 37.26 2.29 -47.52
N ARG A 97 37.59 2.73 -46.30
CA ARG A 97 38.92 3.22 -45.93
C ARG A 97 39.90 2.10 -45.63
N THR A 98 39.40 0.96 -45.14
CA THR A 98 40.20 -0.22 -44.79
C THR A 98 39.99 -1.41 -45.73
N ASP A 99 39.13 -1.28 -46.74
CA ASP A 99 38.68 -2.38 -47.61
C ASP A 99 38.21 -3.60 -46.77
N SER A 100 37.38 -3.35 -45.75
CA SER A 100 36.92 -4.38 -44.80
C SER A 100 35.41 -4.36 -44.55
N PHE A 101 34.86 -5.55 -44.30
CA PHE A 101 33.48 -5.79 -43.89
C PHE A 101 33.42 -5.88 -42.38
N LEU A 102 32.50 -5.14 -41.78
CA LEU A 102 32.27 -5.11 -40.35
C LEU A 102 30.92 -5.76 -40.05
N THR A 103 30.90 -6.70 -39.12
CA THR A 103 29.68 -7.37 -38.66
C THR A 103 29.72 -7.56 -37.14
N VAL A 104 28.56 -7.68 -36.51
CA VAL A 104 28.47 -8.06 -35.10
C VAL A 104 28.01 -9.51 -35.00
N SER A 105 28.81 -10.36 -34.35
CA SER A 105 28.48 -11.78 -34.19
C SER A 105 27.57 -12.03 -32.99
N SER A 106 26.96 -13.21 -32.95
CA SER A 106 26.07 -13.64 -31.87
C SER A 106 26.80 -13.74 -30.50
N VAL A 107 28.13 -13.76 -30.51
CA VAL A 107 28.98 -13.70 -29.29
C VAL A 107 29.11 -12.27 -28.75
N ARG A 108 28.42 -11.29 -29.36
CA ARG A 108 28.40 -9.86 -28.96
C ARG A 108 29.75 -9.18 -29.17
N GLN A 109 30.37 -9.49 -30.31
CA GLN A 109 31.66 -8.94 -30.73
C GLN A 109 31.52 -8.28 -32.09
N LEU A 110 32.08 -7.08 -32.25
CA LEU A 110 32.29 -6.44 -33.55
C LEU A 110 33.53 -7.05 -34.19
N GLU A 111 33.38 -7.58 -35.40
CA GLU A 111 34.41 -8.30 -36.14
C GLU A 111 34.67 -7.59 -37.47
N SER A 112 35.94 -7.42 -37.81
CA SER A 112 36.38 -6.83 -39.08
C SER A 112 37.04 -7.88 -39.96
N TYR A 113 36.55 -8.04 -41.19
CA TYR A 113 37.08 -8.97 -42.19
C TYR A 113 37.53 -8.19 -43.43
N LYS A 114 38.83 -8.20 -43.73
CA LYS A 114 39.35 -7.60 -44.97
C LYS A 114 38.82 -8.35 -46.19
N TYR A 115 38.47 -7.60 -47.23
CA TYR A 115 37.97 -8.19 -48.48
C TYR A 115 38.97 -9.19 -49.08
N GLU A 116 40.26 -8.84 -49.09
CA GLU A 116 41.32 -9.74 -49.61
C GLU A 116 41.34 -11.08 -48.88
N THR A 117 41.24 -11.06 -47.55
CA THR A 117 41.16 -12.27 -46.72
C THR A 117 39.92 -13.09 -47.05
N LEU A 118 38.76 -12.43 -47.27
CA LEU A 118 37.53 -13.11 -47.66
C LEU A 118 37.64 -13.73 -49.06
N ALA A 119 38.21 -13.01 -50.04
CA ALA A 119 38.36 -13.50 -51.40
C ALA A 119 39.27 -14.74 -51.48
N VAL A 120 40.39 -14.73 -50.75
CA VAL A 120 41.41 -15.79 -50.79
C VAL A 120 41.09 -16.97 -49.86
N ALA A 121 40.26 -16.78 -48.83
CA ALA A 121 39.87 -17.87 -47.93
C ALA A 121 39.20 -19.01 -48.72
N THR A 122 39.61 -20.25 -48.46
CA THR A 122 38.94 -21.43 -49.01
C THR A 122 37.67 -21.73 -48.22
N GLU A 123 36.63 -22.26 -48.90
CA GLU A 123 35.39 -22.69 -48.25
C GLU A 123 35.70 -23.59 -47.05
N ALA A 124 35.16 -23.25 -45.88
CA ALA A 124 35.05 -24.20 -44.80
C ALA A 124 34.01 -25.23 -45.24
N GLU A 125 34.49 -26.45 -45.52
CA GLU A 125 33.78 -27.64 -45.95
C GLU A 125 32.26 -27.62 -45.70
N ASN A 126 31.49 -27.65 -46.80
CA ASN A 126 30.11 -28.11 -46.75
C ASN A 126 30.06 -29.48 -46.08
N ARG A 127 29.21 -29.60 -45.05
CA ARG A 127 28.59 -30.84 -44.52
C ARG A 127 29.36 -32.15 -44.76
N GLN A 128 29.97 -32.63 -43.69
CA GLN A 128 30.46 -33.99 -43.41
C GLN A 128 29.94 -35.09 -44.35
N ASP A 129 30.85 -35.67 -45.14
CA ASP A 129 30.78 -37.06 -45.58
C ASP A 129 32.03 -37.76 -44.96
N PRO A 130 31.86 -38.70 -44.02
CA PRO A 130 32.93 -39.13 -43.10
C PRO A 130 34.05 -40.01 -43.70
N ASP A 131 33.99 -40.37 -44.99
CA ASP A 131 34.84 -41.44 -45.57
C ASP A 131 35.87 -41.00 -46.63
N LEU A 132 36.24 -39.71 -46.73
CA LEU A 132 37.32 -39.26 -47.62
C LEU A 132 38.40 -38.45 -46.88
N PRO A 133 39.70 -38.70 -47.14
CA PRO A 133 40.80 -38.06 -46.40
C PRO A 133 40.91 -36.56 -46.72
N LEU A 134 40.97 -35.74 -45.65
CA LEU A 134 41.17 -34.29 -45.69
C LEU A 134 42.39 -33.91 -46.54
N LYS A 135 42.15 -33.15 -47.62
CA LYS A 135 43.21 -32.37 -48.27
C LYS A 135 43.48 -31.12 -47.44
N THR A 136 44.58 -31.16 -46.71
CA THR A 136 45.18 -30.05 -45.96
C THR A 136 45.57 -28.89 -46.89
N GLY A 137 45.16 -27.66 -46.55
CA GLY A 137 45.72 -26.46 -47.19
C GLY A 137 44.96 -25.14 -47.04
N GLY A 138 43.75 -25.10 -46.48
CA GLY A 138 42.98 -23.87 -46.34
C GLY A 138 43.27 -23.11 -45.04
N LYS A 139 43.64 -21.82 -45.11
CA LYS A 139 43.67 -20.95 -43.92
C LYS A 139 42.23 -20.68 -43.48
N ARG A 140 41.88 -21.10 -42.25
CA ARG A 140 40.58 -20.80 -41.62
C ARG A 140 40.36 -19.28 -41.58
N LEU A 141 39.20 -18.81 -42.01
CA LEU A 141 38.85 -17.39 -41.99
C LEU A 141 38.90 -16.87 -40.54
N THR A 142 39.72 -15.86 -40.31
CA THR A 142 39.85 -15.17 -39.01
C THR A 142 39.63 -13.67 -39.21
N PRO A 143 38.96 -12.99 -38.25
CA PRO A 143 38.83 -11.54 -38.29
C PRO A 143 40.20 -10.86 -38.16
N ASP A 144 40.36 -9.72 -38.82
CA ASP A 144 41.54 -8.84 -38.75
C ASP A 144 41.67 -8.23 -37.34
N TRP A 145 40.53 -7.86 -36.74
CA TRP A 145 40.43 -7.48 -35.34
C TRP A 145 39.01 -7.71 -34.82
N THR A 146 38.88 -7.82 -33.50
CA THR A 146 37.60 -8.00 -32.80
C THR A 146 37.48 -7.05 -31.62
N PHE A 147 36.28 -6.55 -31.35
CA PHE A 147 35.99 -5.74 -30.16
C PHE A 147 34.76 -6.28 -29.42
N VAL A 148 34.88 -6.53 -28.12
CA VAL A 148 33.78 -7.06 -27.29
C VAL A 148 32.82 -5.95 -26.90
N LEU A 149 31.60 -5.98 -27.43
CA LEU A 149 30.55 -5.00 -27.12
C LEU A 149 29.83 -5.32 -25.80
N GLY A 150 29.63 -6.61 -25.51
CA GLY A 150 28.87 -7.10 -24.34
C GLY A 150 27.35 -7.13 -24.56
N GLU A 151 26.87 -6.66 -25.71
CA GLU A 151 25.47 -6.70 -26.16
C GLU A 151 25.38 -6.87 -27.68
N GLN A 152 24.18 -7.15 -28.19
CA GLN A 152 23.92 -7.19 -29.63
C GLN A 152 23.83 -5.78 -30.22
N ALA A 153 24.09 -5.66 -31.52
CA ALA A 153 23.94 -4.42 -32.26
C ALA A 153 22.66 -4.43 -33.09
N LEU A 154 21.91 -3.33 -33.01
CA LEU A 154 20.74 -3.08 -33.85
C LEU A 154 21.16 -2.67 -35.25
N ASP A 155 22.18 -1.81 -35.36
CA ASP A 155 22.63 -1.24 -36.64
C ASP A 155 24.10 -0.80 -36.59
N LEU A 156 24.75 -0.77 -37.76
CA LEU A 156 26.13 -0.34 -37.98
C LEU A 156 26.18 0.76 -39.04
N SER A 157 26.98 1.79 -38.80
CA SER A 157 27.18 2.84 -39.79
C SER A 157 28.63 3.33 -39.81
N VAL A 158 29.20 3.36 -41.02
CA VAL A 158 30.54 3.91 -41.28
C VAL A 158 30.39 5.16 -42.15
N PRO A 159 30.26 6.35 -41.55
CA PRO A 159 30.16 7.59 -42.31
C PRO A 159 31.45 7.92 -43.07
N SER A 160 31.31 8.46 -44.28
CA SER A 160 32.41 8.90 -45.16
C SER A 160 32.40 10.42 -45.39
N PHE A 161 32.37 11.22 -44.31
CA PHE A 161 32.31 12.68 -44.41
C PHE A 161 33.66 13.34 -44.73
N SER A 162 34.77 12.73 -44.31
CA SER A 162 36.13 13.22 -44.55
C SER A 162 37.11 12.06 -44.62
N HIS A 163 38.09 12.14 -45.53
CA HIS A 163 39.17 11.16 -45.64
C HIS A 163 40.10 11.16 -44.41
N SER A 164 40.07 12.20 -43.57
CA SER A 164 40.95 12.35 -42.40
C SER A 164 40.35 11.85 -41.08
N SER A 165 39.07 11.49 -41.02
CA SER A 165 38.41 11.06 -39.78
C SER A 165 37.92 9.62 -39.86
N SER A 166 38.43 8.78 -38.95
CA SER A 166 37.96 7.41 -38.77
C SER A 166 36.87 7.32 -37.70
N ALA A 167 35.70 6.84 -38.10
CA ALA A 167 34.59 6.57 -37.21
C ALA A 167 33.74 5.39 -37.70
N VAL A 168 33.68 4.34 -36.89
CA VAL A 168 32.76 3.21 -37.02
C VAL A 168 31.75 3.34 -35.90
N PHE A 169 30.49 3.60 -36.23
CA PHE A 169 29.44 3.67 -35.23
C PHE A 169 28.69 2.35 -35.12
N VAL A 170 28.44 1.95 -33.88
CA VAL A 170 27.65 0.78 -33.53
C VAL A 170 26.53 1.21 -32.60
N LEU A 171 25.28 0.97 -32.99
CA LEU A 171 24.13 1.13 -32.12
C LEU A 171 23.82 -0.22 -31.48
N GLY A 172 24.14 -0.36 -30.19
CA GLY A 172 23.71 -1.48 -29.36
C GLY A 172 22.28 -1.30 -28.84
N GLU A 173 21.77 -2.33 -28.16
CA GLU A 173 20.47 -2.26 -27.49
C GLU A 173 20.44 -1.23 -26.35
N ARG A 174 21.58 -0.96 -25.69
CA ARG A 174 21.66 -0.02 -24.55
C ARG A 174 22.83 0.96 -24.63
N ASN A 175 23.79 0.76 -25.53
CA ASN A 175 24.92 1.66 -25.67
C ASN A 175 25.16 2.05 -27.13
N LEU A 176 25.65 3.25 -27.33
CA LEU A 176 26.19 3.73 -28.59
C LEU A 176 27.72 3.70 -28.52
N TYR A 177 28.36 3.06 -29.49
CA TYR A 177 29.81 2.98 -29.59
C TYR A 177 30.29 3.74 -30.82
N CYS A 178 31.43 4.42 -30.69
CA CYS A 178 32.20 4.93 -31.82
C CYS A 178 33.62 4.36 -31.72
N LEU A 179 34.03 3.60 -32.73
CA LEU A 179 35.37 3.00 -32.84
C LEU A 179 36.17 3.66 -33.97
N ARG A 180 37.48 3.50 -33.92
CA ARG A 180 38.40 3.77 -35.03
C ARG A 180 38.53 2.51 -35.89
N ASP A 181 39.16 2.66 -37.05
CA ASP A 181 39.38 1.60 -38.05
C ASP A 181 40.21 0.43 -37.55
N ASN A 182 41.05 0.68 -36.55
CA ASN A 182 41.90 -0.31 -35.92
C ASN A 182 41.18 -1.04 -34.76
N GLY A 183 39.87 -0.86 -34.60
CA GLY A 183 39.08 -1.47 -33.53
C GLY A 183 39.24 -0.80 -32.15
N GLN A 184 39.97 0.31 -32.04
CA GLN A 184 40.08 1.06 -30.78
C GLN A 184 38.82 1.89 -30.52
N LEU A 185 38.30 1.83 -29.30
CA LEU A 185 37.17 2.64 -28.87
C LEU A 185 37.54 4.13 -28.84
N ARG A 186 36.81 4.96 -29.58
CA ARG A 186 36.90 6.43 -29.51
C ARG A 186 36.08 6.98 -28.36
N PHE A 187 34.82 6.55 -28.27
CA PHE A 187 33.94 6.83 -27.13
C PHE A 187 32.79 5.82 -27.06
N MET A 188 32.17 5.72 -25.89
CA MET A 188 30.96 4.96 -25.64
C MET A 188 29.97 5.82 -24.86
N LYS A 189 28.69 5.77 -25.24
CA LYS A 189 27.61 6.43 -24.53
C LYS A 189 26.55 5.41 -24.12
N LYS A 190 26.41 5.21 -22.81
CA LYS A 190 25.28 4.48 -22.24
C LYS A 190 23.99 5.27 -22.44
N LEU A 191 23.00 4.61 -23.04
CA LEU A 191 21.66 5.14 -23.29
C LEU A 191 20.75 4.72 -22.12
N GLU A 192 19.98 5.66 -21.59
CA GLU A 192 18.99 5.40 -20.51
C GLU A 192 17.61 5.05 -21.07
N PHE A 193 17.54 4.79 -22.37
CA PHE A 193 16.34 4.46 -23.13
C PHE A 193 16.70 3.40 -24.18
N ASN A 194 15.68 2.72 -24.71
CA ASN A 194 15.85 1.75 -25.79
C ASN A 194 15.87 2.50 -27.14
N PRO A 195 16.99 2.52 -27.87
CA PRO A 195 17.05 3.15 -29.19
C PRO A 195 16.30 2.29 -30.23
N SER A 196 15.68 2.93 -31.21
CA SER A 196 14.99 2.24 -32.31
C SER A 196 15.83 2.21 -33.59
N CYS A 197 16.39 3.36 -33.98
CA CYS A 197 17.31 3.49 -35.10
C CYS A 197 18.21 4.71 -34.93
N PHE A 198 19.28 4.77 -35.71
CA PHE A 198 20.20 5.90 -35.69
C PHE A 198 20.76 6.22 -37.09
N PHE A 199 21.26 7.44 -37.28
CA PHE A 199 21.88 7.86 -38.52
C PHE A 199 22.92 8.96 -38.28
N PRO A 200 24.23 8.69 -38.53
CA PRO A 200 25.24 9.74 -38.50
C PRO A 200 25.15 10.62 -39.75
N TYR A 201 25.32 11.93 -39.57
CA TYR A 201 25.36 12.93 -40.64
C TYR A 201 26.50 13.93 -40.43
N ALA A 202 26.87 14.64 -41.50
CA ALA A 202 28.01 15.54 -41.48
C ALA A 202 27.82 16.66 -40.45
N SER A 203 28.83 16.87 -39.60
CA SER A 203 28.89 18.02 -38.69
C SER A 203 29.43 19.26 -39.41
N VAL A 204 28.99 20.43 -38.98
CA VAL A 204 29.53 21.73 -39.42
C VAL A 204 30.86 22.04 -38.72
N MET A 205 31.14 21.40 -37.57
CA MET A 205 32.38 21.59 -36.81
C MET A 205 33.41 20.51 -37.14
N ASN A 206 34.61 20.95 -37.56
CA ASN A 206 35.73 20.07 -37.92
C ASN A 206 36.03 19.05 -36.82
N GLY A 207 36.05 17.76 -37.18
CA GLY A 207 36.45 16.65 -36.30
C GLY A 207 35.35 16.01 -35.45
N THR A 208 34.14 16.58 -35.42
CA THR A 208 32.97 16.00 -34.73
C THR A 208 32.01 15.36 -35.72
N THR A 209 31.19 14.41 -35.27
CA THR A 209 30.10 13.84 -36.09
C THR A 209 28.77 14.06 -35.39
N ASN A 210 27.77 14.50 -36.15
CA ASN A 210 26.42 14.59 -35.63
C ASN A 210 25.69 13.27 -35.85
N LEU A 211 24.82 12.92 -34.92
CA LEU A 211 24.07 11.68 -34.92
C LEU A 211 22.60 11.95 -34.62
N LEU A 212 21.73 11.52 -35.52
CA LEU A 212 20.32 11.36 -35.24
C LEU A 212 20.12 10.02 -34.55
N LEU A 213 19.46 10.02 -33.41
CA LEU A 213 19.11 8.81 -32.67
C LEU A 213 17.64 8.90 -32.29
N ALA A 214 16.88 7.85 -32.57
CA ALA A 214 15.50 7.75 -32.14
C ALA A 214 15.33 6.65 -31.10
N ASN A 215 14.27 6.74 -30.30
CA ASN A 215 13.96 5.76 -29.27
C ASN A 215 12.51 5.28 -29.36
N HIS A 216 12.21 4.21 -28.62
CA HIS A 216 10.86 3.63 -28.55
C HIS A 216 9.84 4.48 -27.79
N THR A 217 10.22 5.65 -27.26
CA THR A 217 9.30 6.62 -26.63
C THR A 217 8.91 7.76 -27.57
N ASN A 218 9.05 7.57 -28.88
CA ASN A 218 8.80 8.57 -29.92
C ASN A 218 9.64 9.84 -29.75
N MET A 219 10.89 9.75 -29.30
CA MET A 219 11.78 10.91 -29.21
C MET A 219 12.88 10.82 -30.27
N LEU A 220 13.09 11.93 -30.99
CA LEU A 220 14.25 12.19 -31.83
C LEU A 220 15.29 12.95 -31.01
N LEU A 221 16.51 12.44 -30.98
CA LEU A 221 17.64 12.98 -30.22
C LEU A 221 18.79 13.25 -31.20
N ILE A 222 19.38 14.43 -31.08
CA ILE A 222 20.51 14.85 -31.91
C ILE A 222 21.73 14.97 -31.02
N TYR A 223 22.68 14.09 -31.24
CA TYR A 223 23.95 14.10 -30.55
C TYR A 223 25.03 14.72 -31.43
N GLN A 224 25.91 15.49 -30.83
CA GLN A 224 27.23 15.79 -31.38
C GLN A 224 28.24 14.99 -30.54
N ASP A 225 28.81 13.95 -31.15
CA ASP A 225 29.53 12.86 -30.47
C ASP A 225 28.72 12.27 -29.28
N VAL A 226 29.06 12.64 -28.04
CA VAL A 226 28.38 12.17 -26.81
C VAL A 226 27.40 13.22 -26.24
N THR A 227 27.47 14.46 -26.72
CA THR A 227 26.70 15.59 -26.19
C THR A 227 25.35 15.70 -26.85
N LEU A 228 24.26 15.68 -26.08
CA LEU A 228 22.92 15.92 -26.60
C LEU A 228 22.78 17.40 -26.96
N LYS A 229 22.48 17.71 -28.21
CA LYS A 229 22.29 19.07 -28.73
C LYS A 229 20.84 19.43 -28.90
N TRP A 230 20.01 18.47 -29.29
CA TRP A 230 18.60 18.70 -29.55
C TRP A 230 17.77 17.47 -29.22
N ALA A 231 16.53 17.67 -28.81
CA ALA A 231 15.56 16.62 -28.59
C ALA A 231 14.17 17.12 -29.00
N ALA A 232 13.42 16.29 -29.72
CA ALA A 232 12.06 16.60 -30.14
C ALA A 232 11.19 15.35 -30.09
N GLN A 233 9.91 15.52 -29.76
CA GLN A 233 8.95 14.43 -29.81
C GLN A 233 8.49 14.22 -31.26
N LEU A 234 8.47 12.96 -31.68
CA LEU A 234 7.90 12.47 -32.93
C LEU A 234 6.48 11.96 -32.69
N SER A 235 5.67 11.88 -33.75
CA SER A 235 4.33 11.31 -33.70
C SER A 235 4.31 9.77 -33.64
N PHE A 236 5.42 9.10 -33.94
CA PHE A 236 5.58 7.65 -33.95
C PHE A 236 7.04 7.22 -33.68
N VAL A 237 7.27 5.92 -33.43
CA VAL A 237 8.62 5.34 -33.31
C VAL A 237 9.19 5.09 -34.70
N PRO A 238 10.28 5.75 -35.11
CA PRO A 238 10.88 5.50 -36.42
C PRO A 238 11.72 4.21 -36.40
N VAL A 239 11.55 3.40 -37.44
CA VAL A 239 12.37 2.21 -37.75
C VAL A 239 13.58 2.59 -38.60
N ALA A 240 13.47 3.64 -39.43
CA ALA A 240 14.58 4.17 -40.19
C ALA A 240 14.54 5.70 -40.25
N MET A 241 15.72 6.33 -40.27
CA MET A 241 15.87 7.77 -40.42
C MET A 241 16.97 8.12 -41.42
N ARG A 242 16.75 9.16 -42.22
CA ARG A 242 17.74 9.71 -43.15
C ARG A 242 17.63 11.24 -43.18
N VAL A 243 18.70 11.89 -43.62
CA VAL A 243 18.70 13.33 -43.92
C VAL A 243 18.61 13.52 -45.43
N ALA A 244 17.59 14.22 -45.90
CA ALA A 244 17.34 14.48 -47.32
C ALA A 244 17.54 15.97 -47.65
N ASN A 245 17.96 16.22 -48.88
CA ASN A 245 18.06 17.57 -49.45
C ASN A 245 17.06 17.67 -50.60
N PHE A 246 16.04 18.51 -50.42
CA PHE A 246 15.11 18.92 -51.47
C PHE A 246 15.63 20.19 -52.17
N PRO A 247 15.20 20.50 -53.40
CA PRO A 247 15.72 21.63 -54.18
C PRO A 247 15.73 22.96 -53.41
N ASP A 248 14.66 23.24 -52.67
CA ASP A 248 14.48 24.49 -51.90
C ASP A 248 14.70 24.32 -50.38
N LEU A 249 14.97 23.10 -49.90
CA LEU A 249 15.10 22.81 -48.46
C LEU A 249 16.12 21.71 -48.18
N LYS A 250 17.26 22.09 -47.61
CA LYS A 250 18.34 21.18 -47.22
C LYS A 250 18.18 20.72 -45.77
N GLY A 251 18.66 19.52 -45.47
CA GLY A 251 18.74 19.02 -44.08
C GLY A 251 17.40 18.56 -43.48
N VAL A 252 16.46 18.12 -44.31
CA VAL A 252 15.17 17.59 -43.85
C VAL A 252 15.36 16.21 -43.23
N VAL A 253 14.81 15.99 -42.04
CA VAL A 253 14.84 14.68 -41.39
C VAL A 253 13.67 13.86 -41.92
N VAL A 254 13.98 12.75 -42.57
CA VAL A 254 12.99 11.80 -43.08
C VAL A 254 12.94 10.62 -42.12
N SER A 255 11.76 10.33 -41.58
CA SER A 255 11.50 9.26 -40.61
C SER A 255 10.41 8.33 -41.13
N LEU A 256 10.63 7.01 -40.98
CA LEU A 256 9.73 5.96 -41.46
C LEU A 256 9.33 5.03 -40.31
N SER A 257 8.03 4.81 -40.12
CA SER A 257 7.47 3.83 -39.16
C SER A 257 7.36 2.42 -39.76
N SER A 258 7.26 1.40 -38.92
CA SER A 258 6.88 0.03 -39.31
C SER A 258 5.51 -0.04 -39.99
N ASP A 259 4.59 0.86 -39.60
CA ASP A 259 3.21 0.87 -40.10
C ASP A 259 3.07 1.61 -41.44
N GLY A 260 4.18 2.06 -42.04
CA GLY A 260 4.19 2.76 -43.32
C GLY A 260 4.04 4.29 -43.22
N HIS A 261 3.98 4.87 -42.02
CA HIS A 261 4.00 6.33 -41.85
C HIS A 261 5.36 6.91 -42.26
N LEU A 262 5.37 7.79 -43.26
CA LEU A 262 6.54 8.56 -43.70
C LEU A 262 6.37 10.03 -43.31
N LEU A 263 7.30 10.56 -42.52
CA LEU A 263 7.30 11.96 -42.07
C LEU A 263 8.61 12.64 -42.47
N CYS A 264 8.48 13.71 -43.25
CA CYS A 264 9.55 14.66 -43.53
C CYS A 264 9.38 15.85 -42.58
N SER A 265 10.32 16.02 -41.64
CA SER A 265 10.27 17.07 -40.63
C SER A 265 11.51 17.94 -40.68
N TYR A 266 11.34 19.20 -40.26
CA TYR A 266 12.43 20.12 -39.97
C TYR A 266 12.41 20.42 -38.46
N MET A 267 13.52 20.93 -37.93
CA MET A 267 13.62 21.26 -36.52
C MET A 267 12.92 22.60 -36.26
N GLY A 268 11.84 22.58 -35.48
CA GLY A 268 11.22 23.80 -34.99
C GLY A 268 12.14 24.48 -33.98
N THR A 269 12.48 25.75 -34.21
CA THR A 269 13.27 26.56 -33.28
C THR A 269 12.41 27.31 -32.25
N ASP A 270 11.09 27.33 -32.47
CA ASP A 270 10.14 27.89 -31.51
C ASP A 270 9.85 26.84 -30.43
N PRO A 271 10.31 27.03 -29.18
CA PRO A 271 9.84 26.18 -28.10
C PRO A 271 8.33 26.33 -28.01
N SER A 272 7.61 25.23 -27.80
CA SER A 272 6.22 25.30 -27.37
C SER A 272 6.19 25.91 -25.97
N PHE A 273 6.26 27.23 -25.89
CA PHE A 273 5.92 27.92 -24.66
C PHE A 273 4.49 27.50 -24.35
N PHE A 274 4.26 27.03 -23.13
CA PHE A 274 2.95 27.08 -22.54
C PHE A 274 2.61 28.57 -22.33
N SER A 275 2.38 29.31 -23.42
CA SER A 275 1.64 30.54 -23.32
C SER A 275 0.22 30.09 -23.09
N THR A 276 -0.32 30.36 -21.90
CA THR A 276 -1.76 30.47 -21.73
C THR A 276 -2.29 31.20 -22.97
N PRO A 277 -3.28 30.64 -23.70
CA PRO A 277 -3.93 31.38 -24.76
C PRO A 277 -4.20 32.77 -24.20
N LYS A 278 -3.90 33.84 -24.95
CA LYS A 278 -4.46 35.15 -24.59
C LYS A 278 -5.96 34.94 -24.61
N VAL A 279 -6.52 34.72 -23.42
CA VAL A 279 -7.94 34.72 -23.19
C VAL A 279 -8.31 36.14 -23.59
N ASP A 280 -8.98 36.30 -24.74
CA ASP A 280 -9.78 37.49 -24.98
C ASP A 280 -10.53 37.71 -23.67
N ALA A 281 -10.27 38.84 -23.01
CA ALA A 281 -10.85 39.15 -21.73
C ALA A 281 -12.36 39.16 -21.88
N ARG A 282 -13.00 38.00 -21.69
CA ARG A 282 -14.31 37.93 -21.10
C ARG A 282 -14.07 38.40 -19.68
N GLU A 283 -14.32 39.69 -19.47
CA GLU A 283 -14.40 40.29 -18.14
C GLU A 283 -15.08 39.27 -17.22
N ALA A 284 -14.35 38.78 -16.23
CA ALA A 284 -14.95 37.91 -15.23
C ALA A 284 -16.03 38.76 -14.56
N ASP A 285 -17.27 38.28 -14.56
CA ASP A 285 -18.40 38.98 -13.99
C ASP A 285 -18.18 39.12 -12.47
N TYR A 286 -17.63 40.27 -12.06
CA TYR A 286 -17.22 40.54 -10.68
C TYR A 286 -18.42 40.47 -9.71
N GLU A 287 -19.65 40.69 -10.19
CA GLU A 287 -20.86 40.53 -9.40
C GLU A 287 -21.11 39.05 -9.08
N GLN A 288 -20.90 38.15 -10.06
CA GLN A 288 -21.08 36.71 -9.87
C GLN A 288 -20.03 36.16 -8.90
N VAL A 289 -18.79 36.62 -8.99
CA VAL A 289 -17.69 36.24 -8.09
C VAL A 289 -17.93 36.76 -6.67
N ASP A 290 -18.38 38.01 -6.50
CA ASP A 290 -18.68 38.58 -5.17
C ASP A 290 -19.90 37.92 -4.53
N ALA A 291 -20.93 37.57 -5.32
CA ALA A 291 -22.07 36.80 -4.85
C ALA A 291 -21.67 35.39 -4.38
N GLU A 292 -20.80 34.71 -5.11
CA GLU A 292 -20.28 33.40 -4.73
C GLU A 292 -19.40 33.48 -3.47
N MET A 293 -18.53 34.50 -3.38
CA MET A 293 -17.70 34.75 -2.19
C MET A 293 -18.55 35.01 -0.94
N LYS A 294 -19.59 35.85 -1.03
CA LYS A 294 -20.53 36.09 0.08
C LYS A 294 -21.26 34.82 0.50
N LYS A 295 -21.67 33.99 -0.46
CA LYS A 295 -22.31 32.69 -0.19
C LYS A 295 -21.37 31.72 0.53
N LEU A 296 -20.11 31.60 0.07
CA LEU A 296 -19.09 30.76 0.71
C LEU A 296 -18.74 31.26 2.13
N GLN A 297 -18.60 32.57 2.33
CA GLN A 297 -18.37 33.15 3.65
C GLN A 297 -19.52 32.88 4.62
N LYS A 298 -20.78 32.87 4.13
CA LYS A 298 -21.94 32.49 4.94
C LYS A 298 -21.86 31.03 5.38
N ILE A 299 -21.51 30.12 4.46
CA ILE A 299 -21.31 28.68 4.76
C ILE A 299 -20.18 28.50 5.79
N ILE A 300 -19.07 29.24 5.67
CA ILE A 300 -17.96 29.19 6.62
C ILE A 300 -18.41 29.64 8.02
N ARG A 301 -19.18 30.74 8.12
CA ARG A 301 -19.71 31.22 9.42
C ARG A 301 -20.68 30.21 10.04
N GLU A 302 -21.48 29.54 9.23
CA GLU A 302 -22.42 28.50 9.69
C GLU A 302 -21.68 27.22 10.14
N ALA A 303 -20.64 26.80 9.43
CA ALA A 303 -19.85 25.61 9.75
C ALA A 303 -19.03 25.75 11.06
N THR A 304 -18.52 26.95 11.37
CA THR A 304 -17.79 27.21 12.62
C THR A 304 -18.68 27.07 13.87
N ARG A 305 -20.01 27.09 13.72
CA ARG A 305 -20.96 26.93 14.84
C ARG A 305 -21.22 25.46 15.21
N THR A 306 -20.72 24.49 14.45
CA THR A 306 -21.06 23.07 14.65
C THR A 306 -19.82 22.19 14.48
N GLN A 307 -19.04 22.07 15.54
CA GLN A 307 -17.95 21.10 15.62
C GLN A 307 -18.12 20.22 16.87
N GLU A 308 -18.62 19.01 16.67
CA GLU A 308 -18.31 17.86 17.50
C GLU A 308 -17.97 16.70 16.57
N THR A 309 -16.84 16.03 16.82
CA THR A 309 -16.35 14.88 16.06
C THR A 309 -15.92 13.77 17.00
N THR A 310 -16.38 12.56 16.74
CA THR A 310 -15.97 11.33 17.43
C THR A 310 -15.39 10.33 16.42
N LEU A 311 -14.34 9.60 16.81
CA LEU A 311 -13.62 8.62 15.98
C LEU A 311 -13.99 7.19 16.43
N MET A 312 -14.27 6.29 15.49
CA MET A 312 -14.45 4.85 15.71
C MET A 312 -13.94 4.03 14.51
N SER A 313 -13.32 2.88 14.78
CA SER A 313 -12.83 1.91 13.77
C SER A 313 -13.94 0.93 13.33
N LYS A 314 -13.83 0.39 12.10
CA LYS A 314 -14.93 -0.29 11.38
C LYS A 314 -14.49 -1.59 10.71
N TYR A 315 -15.43 -2.51 10.51
CA TYR A 315 -15.40 -3.51 9.44
C TYR A 315 -16.50 -3.18 8.40
N LEU A 316 -16.23 -3.42 7.12
CA LEU A 316 -17.08 -3.00 6.00
C LEU A 316 -17.84 -4.18 5.38
N CYS A 317 -19.14 -3.98 5.16
CA CYS A 317 -19.90 -4.70 4.14
C CYS A 317 -20.46 -3.65 3.15
N SER A 318 -20.26 -3.87 1.85
CA SER A 318 -20.73 -2.95 0.80
C SER A 318 -22.00 -3.50 0.15
N LEU A 319 -23.06 -2.70 0.11
CA LEU A 319 -24.32 -3.04 -0.54
C LEU A 319 -24.61 -2.02 -1.64
N SER A 320 -25.14 -2.48 -2.77
CA SER A 320 -25.70 -1.61 -3.80
C SER A 320 -27.22 -1.79 -3.80
N SER A 321 -27.96 -0.68 -3.72
CA SER A 321 -29.41 -0.71 -3.88
C SER A 321 -29.90 0.59 -4.51
N GLY A 322 -31.00 0.49 -5.26
CA GLY A 322 -31.61 1.61 -5.97
C GLY A 322 -32.34 2.60 -5.04
N VAL A 323 -32.74 3.74 -5.58
CA VAL A 323 -33.49 4.76 -4.82
C VAL A 323 -34.89 4.20 -4.48
N GLY A 324 -35.22 4.15 -3.18
CA GLY A 324 -36.53 3.70 -2.68
C GLY A 324 -36.63 2.19 -2.39
N SER A 325 -35.56 1.41 -2.52
CA SER A 325 -35.54 0.01 -2.10
C SER A 325 -35.21 -0.12 -0.60
N SER A 326 -35.90 -1.05 0.07
CA SER A 326 -35.54 -1.50 1.41
C SER A 326 -34.72 -2.78 1.32
N THR A 327 -33.47 -2.75 1.79
CA THR A 327 -32.62 -3.93 1.89
C THR A 327 -32.58 -4.40 3.33
N VAL A 328 -33.01 -5.64 3.58
CA VAL A 328 -32.92 -6.26 4.90
C VAL A 328 -31.70 -7.17 4.93
N VAL A 329 -30.82 -6.92 5.91
CA VAL A 329 -29.68 -7.80 6.20
C VAL A 329 -29.99 -8.55 7.49
N ALA A 330 -30.11 -9.87 7.39
CA ALA A 330 -30.30 -10.74 8.55
C ALA A 330 -28.94 -11.23 9.05
N PHE A 331 -28.78 -11.25 10.37
CA PHE A 331 -27.59 -11.77 11.04
C PHE A 331 -27.98 -12.48 12.33
N SER A 332 -27.15 -13.44 12.73
CA SER A 332 -27.33 -14.18 13.98
C SER A 332 -26.17 -13.92 14.92
N ALA A 333 -26.48 -13.62 16.18
CA ALA A 333 -25.52 -13.41 17.25
C ALA A 333 -25.45 -14.66 18.14
N PHE A 334 -24.25 -15.11 18.52
CA PHE A 334 -24.06 -16.26 19.41
C PHE A 334 -22.84 -16.10 20.30
N LEU A 335 -22.90 -16.62 21.53
CA LEU A 335 -21.77 -16.53 22.46
C LEU A 335 -20.60 -17.44 22.00
N ASN A 336 -19.38 -16.92 21.88
CA ASN A 336 -18.17 -17.65 21.49
C ASN A 336 -16.97 -17.38 22.43
N GLY A 337 -17.04 -17.82 23.68
CA GLY A 337 -15.83 -17.99 24.49
C GLY A 337 -16.08 -18.09 25.98
N ARG A 338 -15.02 -17.85 26.76
CA ARG A 338 -14.87 -18.44 28.12
C ARG A 338 -15.38 -17.58 29.27
N TYR A 339 -15.85 -16.37 29.02
CA TYR A 339 -16.31 -15.41 30.03
C TYR A 339 -17.57 -14.66 29.56
N PRO A 340 -18.40 -14.11 30.45
CA PRO A 340 -19.58 -13.34 30.03
C PRO A 340 -19.16 -11.96 29.48
N PRO A 341 -19.92 -11.38 28.53
CA PRO A 341 -19.62 -10.05 28.01
C PRO A 341 -19.92 -8.97 29.05
N ALA A 342 -19.24 -7.82 28.95
CA ALA A 342 -19.49 -6.69 29.84
C ALA A 342 -20.80 -5.95 29.55
N ASP A 343 -21.37 -6.09 28.36
CA ASP A 343 -22.69 -5.54 28.02
C ASP A 343 -23.40 -6.45 27.00
N LEU A 344 -24.72 -6.37 26.93
CA LEU A 344 -25.56 -7.03 25.92
C LEU A 344 -26.16 -6.01 24.93
N THR A 345 -25.72 -4.76 24.94
CA THR A 345 -26.08 -3.78 23.92
C THR A 345 -25.21 -3.91 22.69
N GLY A 346 -25.82 -3.89 21.51
CA GLY A 346 -25.12 -3.79 20.23
C GLY A 346 -25.41 -2.45 19.54
N ASP A 347 -24.43 -1.95 18.79
CA ASP A 347 -24.54 -0.74 17.98
C ASP A 347 -24.42 -1.09 16.50
N ILE A 348 -25.28 -0.50 15.65
CA ILE A 348 -25.27 -0.65 14.19
C ILE A 348 -24.98 0.72 13.60
N SER A 349 -23.97 0.81 12.72
CA SER A 349 -23.54 2.09 12.14
C SER A 349 -23.53 2.05 10.61
N VAL A 350 -24.54 2.62 9.97
CA VAL A 350 -24.62 2.71 8.52
C VAL A 350 -23.83 3.91 8.02
N SER A 351 -22.87 3.70 7.12
CA SER A 351 -22.13 4.81 6.49
C SER A 351 -22.42 4.89 4.99
N TYR A 352 -22.92 6.03 4.53
CA TYR A 352 -23.29 6.23 3.14
C TYR A 352 -22.79 7.58 2.66
N ASN A 353 -22.62 7.72 1.35
CA ASN A 353 -22.34 9.02 0.76
C ASN A 353 -23.67 9.66 0.37
N SER A 354 -23.84 10.93 0.73
CA SER A 354 -24.95 11.72 0.19
C SER A 354 -24.84 11.79 -1.34
N PRO A 355 -25.92 12.14 -2.07
CA PRO A 355 -25.85 12.38 -3.51
C PRO A 355 -24.79 13.43 -3.92
N THR A 356 -24.42 14.31 -2.97
CA THR A 356 -23.36 15.31 -3.12
C THR A 356 -21.95 14.77 -2.82
N GLY A 357 -21.78 13.47 -2.59
CA GLY A 357 -20.50 12.82 -2.32
C GLY A 357 -19.99 12.95 -0.88
N VAL A 358 -20.75 13.57 0.03
CA VAL A 358 -20.32 13.79 1.42
C VAL A 358 -20.60 12.53 2.26
N PRO A 359 -19.60 11.98 2.97
CA PRO A 359 -19.82 10.83 3.84
C PRO A 359 -20.70 11.20 5.02
N ARG A 360 -21.69 10.35 5.30
CA ARG A 360 -22.61 10.42 6.43
C ARG A 360 -22.59 9.10 7.17
N VAL A 361 -22.85 9.15 8.48
CA VAL A 361 -22.98 7.98 9.33
C VAL A 361 -24.26 8.11 10.14
N LEU A 362 -25.08 7.06 10.13
CA LEU A 362 -26.22 6.89 11.03
C LEU A 362 -25.92 5.74 11.98
N GLN A 363 -26.26 5.90 13.25
CA GLN A 363 -26.06 4.89 14.27
C GLN A 363 -27.39 4.56 14.95
N SER A 364 -27.60 3.28 15.23
CA SER A 364 -28.74 2.78 16.00
C SER A 364 -28.26 1.75 17.00
N ARG A 365 -28.94 1.65 18.15
CA ARG A 365 -28.58 0.73 19.24
C ARG A 365 -29.70 -0.29 19.45
N PHE A 366 -29.32 -1.52 19.73
CA PHE A 366 -30.23 -2.61 20.08
C PHE A 366 -29.73 -3.37 21.31
N SER A 367 -30.60 -4.16 21.93
CA SER A 367 -30.26 -4.97 23.10
C SER A 367 -30.48 -6.44 22.79
N LEU A 368 -29.50 -7.27 23.16
CA LEU A 368 -29.56 -8.72 23.07
C LEU A 368 -30.21 -9.30 24.34
N PRO A 369 -30.96 -10.41 24.21
CA PRO A 369 -31.61 -11.04 25.35
C PRO A 369 -30.59 -11.69 26.29
N LEU A 370 -30.82 -11.58 27.61
CA LEU A 370 -29.97 -12.20 28.63
C LEU A 370 -29.86 -13.74 28.45
N ALA A 371 -30.90 -14.40 27.96
CA ALA A 371 -30.93 -15.83 27.67
C ALA A 371 -29.90 -16.29 26.61
N LEU A 372 -29.28 -15.35 25.88
CA LEU A 372 -28.19 -15.65 24.95
C LEU A 372 -26.91 -16.11 25.69
N VAL A 373 -26.71 -15.66 26.93
CA VAL A 373 -25.45 -15.85 27.67
C VAL A 373 -25.59 -16.62 28.98
N CYS A 374 -26.81 -16.89 29.42
CA CYS A 374 -27.06 -17.69 30.62
C CYS A 374 -28.29 -18.59 30.50
N VAL A 375 -28.34 -19.59 31.38
CA VAL A 375 -29.40 -20.59 31.51
C VAL A 375 -29.92 -20.63 32.95
N PRO A 376 -31.15 -21.09 33.20
CA PRO A 376 -31.67 -21.21 34.56
C PRO A 376 -30.91 -22.28 35.36
N SER A 377 -30.63 -21.99 36.63
CA SER A 377 -29.92 -22.87 37.57
C SER A 377 -30.57 -22.85 38.95
N PHE A 378 -30.14 -23.76 39.83
CA PHE A 378 -30.53 -23.78 41.24
C PHE A 378 -29.89 -22.62 42.03
N PRO A 379 -30.67 -21.96 42.91
CA PRO A 379 -30.18 -20.90 43.80
C PRO A 379 -29.04 -21.37 44.71
N ALA A 380 -27.94 -20.62 44.77
CA ALA A 380 -26.88 -20.87 45.74
C ALA A 380 -27.29 -20.34 47.12
N LYS A 381 -27.13 -21.15 48.18
CA LYS A 381 -27.48 -20.75 49.57
C LYS A 381 -26.48 -19.78 50.19
N THR A 382 -25.20 -19.93 49.86
CA THR A 382 -24.10 -19.12 50.39
C THR A 382 -23.15 -18.75 49.27
N THR A 383 -22.84 -17.46 49.13
CA THR A 383 -21.90 -16.95 48.14
C THR A 383 -21.04 -15.84 48.75
N LYS A 384 -19.89 -15.56 48.11
CA LYS A 384 -18.92 -14.55 48.59
C LYS A 384 -19.46 -13.11 48.54
N PHE A 385 -20.05 -12.70 47.42
CA PHE A 385 -20.46 -11.32 47.18
C PHE A 385 -21.98 -11.18 47.19
N LYS A 386 -22.46 -10.07 47.75
CA LYS A 386 -23.89 -9.76 47.92
C LYS A 386 -24.16 -8.28 47.69
N ILE A 387 -25.13 -7.96 46.86
CA ILE A 387 -25.63 -6.62 46.59
C ILE A 387 -27.13 -6.62 46.85
N THR A 388 -27.66 -5.56 47.46
CA THR A 388 -29.10 -5.44 47.70
C THR A 388 -29.63 -4.17 47.05
N VAL A 389 -30.57 -4.32 46.12
CA VAL A 389 -31.29 -3.21 45.49
C VAL A 389 -32.63 -3.04 46.18
N ASP A 390 -32.87 -1.84 46.68
CA ASP A 390 -34.13 -1.44 47.32
C ASP A 390 -35.05 -0.80 46.28
N THR A 391 -36.36 -0.98 46.43
CA THR A 391 -37.41 -0.34 45.62
C THR A 391 -38.43 0.32 46.54
N ASN A 392 -39.23 1.25 46.03
CA ASN A 392 -40.35 1.86 46.78
C ASN A 392 -41.72 1.19 46.50
N GLN A 393 -41.72 0.08 45.78
CA GLN A 393 -42.91 -0.65 45.36
C GLN A 393 -42.96 -2.02 46.05
N PRO A 394 -44.15 -2.65 46.19
CA PRO A 394 -44.26 -3.98 46.78
C PRO A 394 -43.42 -5.02 46.01
N PRO A 395 -42.93 -6.08 46.68
CA PRO A 395 -42.18 -7.14 46.03
C PRO A 395 -42.94 -7.77 44.87
N VAL A 396 -42.26 -7.91 43.73
CA VAL A 396 -42.78 -8.53 42.51
C VAL A 396 -42.21 -9.94 42.42
N ASP A 397 -43.03 -10.89 41.97
CA ASP A 397 -42.58 -12.25 41.65
C ASP A 397 -41.48 -12.20 40.59
N ILE A 398 -40.26 -12.62 40.95
CA ILE A 398 -39.09 -12.58 40.06
C ILE A 398 -39.33 -13.44 38.82
N LYS A 399 -40.10 -14.53 38.93
CA LYS A 399 -40.40 -15.40 37.79
C LYS A 399 -41.26 -14.71 36.74
N SER A 400 -42.10 -13.75 37.14
CA SER A 400 -42.89 -12.93 36.22
C SER A 400 -42.03 -11.91 35.45
N ILE A 401 -40.90 -11.48 36.05
CA ILE A 401 -39.93 -10.56 35.45
C ILE A 401 -38.99 -11.31 34.49
N PHE A 402 -38.69 -12.56 34.81
CA PHE A 402 -37.80 -13.44 34.04
C PHE A 402 -38.51 -14.74 33.63
N PRO A 403 -39.58 -14.66 32.80
CA PRO A 403 -40.37 -15.82 32.44
C PRO A 403 -39.53 -16.92 31.77
N GLU A 404 -38.54 -16.52 30.96
CA GLU A 404 -37.67 -17.43 30.22
C GLU A 404 -36.72 -18.26 31.12
N PHE A 405 -36.57 -17.89 32.39
CA PHE A 405 -35.74 -18.60 33.37
C PHE A 405 -36.56 -19.39 34.41
N SER A 406 -37.89 -19.37 34.32
CA SER A 406 -38.79 -19.95 35.34
C SER A 406 -38.93 -21.48 35.27
N ALA A 407 -38.72 -22.09 34.10
CA ALA A 407 -39.14 -23.46 33.79
C ALA A 407 -38.40 -24.58 34.56
N LYS A 408 -37.25 -24.30 35.18
CA LYS A 408 -36.44 -25.28 35.93
C LYS A 408 -36.33 -25.00 37.43
N SER A 409 -37.04 -24.00 37.96
CA SER A 409 -37.01 -23.70 39.40
C SER A 409 -37.96 -24.62 40.18
N GLU A 410 -37.44 -25.43 41.10
CA GLU A 410 -38.26 -26.23 42.04
C GLU A 410 -39.02 -25.37 43.06
N ASP A 411 -38.58 -24.13 43.26
CA ASP A 411 -39.06 -23.23 44.31
C ASP A 411 -40.44 -22.68 43.96
N LYS A 412 -41.52 -23.31 44.44
CA LYS A 412 -42.92 -22.95 44.12
C LYS A 412 -43.31 -21.51 44.51
N ASP A 413 -42.53 -20.88 45.39
CA ASP A 413 -42.86 -19.61 46.02
C ASP A 413 -42.53 -18.35 45.19
N GLY A 414 -41.85 -18.45 44.03
CA GLY A 414 -41.58 -17.28 43.16
C GLY A 414 -40.50 -16.29 43.64
N ASN A 415 -39.88 -16.54 44.80
CA ASN A 415 -39.02 -15.55 45.46
C ASN A 415 -37.52 -15.71 45.22
N SER A 416 -37.11 -16.74 44.49
CA SER A 416 -35.71 -16.95 44.15
C SER A 416 -35.56 -17.36 42.70
N LEU A 417 -34.49 -16.89 42.06
CA LEU A 417 -34.12 -17.27 40.71
C LEU A 417 -32.60 -17.28 40.59
N ALA A 418 -32.05 -18.28 39.90
CA ALA A 418 -30.62 -18.38 39.66
C ALA A 418 -30.30 -18.47 38.17
N PHE A 419 -29.24 -17.77 37.80
CA PHE A 419 -28.72 -17.66 36.45
C PHE A 419 -27.33 -18.29 36.44
N GLN A 420 -27.12 -19.27 35.57
CA GLN A 420 -25.80 -19.82 35.30
C GLN A 420 -25.34 -19.32 33.93
N PHE A 421 -24.30 -18.50 33.90
CA PHE A 421 -23.66 -18.11 32.65
C PHE A 421 -23.07 -19.33 31.96
N LEU A 422 -23.01 -19.29 30.63
CA LEU A 422 -22.40 -20.37 29.84
C LEU A 422 -20.90 -20.55 30.15
N SER A 423 -20.24 -19.50 30.68
CA SER A 423 -18.88 -19.55 31.23
C SER A 423 -18.75 -20.35 32.55
N GLY A 424 -19.87 -20.65 33.21
CA GLY A 424 -19.94 -21.43 34.45
C GLY A 424 -20.31 -20.64 35.70
N ALA A 425 -20.15 -19.31 35.69
CA ALA A 425 -20.47 -18.45 36.84
C ALA A 425 -21.97 -18.48 37.19
N LYS A 426 -22.30 -18.41 38.49
CA LYS A 426 -23.67 -18.49 38.99
C LYS A 426 -24.04 -17.25 39.78
N VAL A 427 -25.17 -16.65 39.43
CA VAL A 427 -25.74 -15.48 40.11
C VAL A 427 -27.15 -15.82 40.57
N THR A 428 -27.44 -15.58 41.85
CA THR A 428 -28.75 -15.82 42.44
C THR A 428 -29.41 -14.49 42.83
N VAL A 429 -30.68 -14.32 42.49
CA VAL A 429 -31.53 -13.20 42.89
C VAL A 429 -32.57 -13.70 43.88
N LEU A 430 -32.68 -13.03 45.02
CA LEU A 430 -33.61 -13.33 46.11
C LEU A 430 -34.52 -12.12 46.34
N ALA A 431 -35.81 -12.27 46.13
CA ALA A 431 -36.82 -11.29 46.52
C ALA A 431 -37.22 -11.51 47.98
N SER A 432 -37.22 -10.44 48.76
CA SER A 432 -37.76 -10.50 50.12
C SER A 432 -39.29 -10.50 50.09
N LYS A 433 -39.93 -11.45 50.78
CA LYS A 433 -41.39 -11.51 50.94
C LYS A 433 -41.95 -10.36 51.80
N THR A 434 -41.15 -9.83 52.71
CA THR A 434 -41.57 -8.89 53.76
C THR A 434 -40.97 -7.50 53.62
N SER A 435 -40.06 -7.30 52.66
CA SER A 435 -39.42 -6.01 52.41
C SER A 435 -39.27 -5.74 50.92
N GLN A 436 -39.16 -4.47 50.55
CA GLN A 436 -39.08 -4.03 49.15
C GLN A 436 -37.65 -4.18 48.57
N ARG A 437 -36.95 -5.28 48.95
CA ARG A 437 -35.53 -5.48 48.74
C ARG A 437 -35.25 -6.73 47.91
N TYR A 438 -34.35 -6.60 46.95
CA TYR A 438 -33.89 -7.68 46.09
C TYR A 438 -32.40 -7.88 46.29
N ARG A 439 -32.00 -9.06 46.78
CA ARG A 439 -30.59 -9.40 47.01
C ARG A 439 -30.07 -10.22 45.86
N ILE A 440 -29.01 -9.72 45.22
CA ILE A 440 -28.25 -10.40 44.18
C ILE A 440 -26.96 -10.91 44.80
N GLN A 441 -26.60 -12.17 44.54
CA GLN A 441 -25.45 -12.81 45.17
C GLN A 441 -24.73 -13.76 44.22
N SER A 442 -23.40 -13.78 44.29
CA SER A 442 -22.51 -14.55 43.41
C SER A 442 -21.16 -14.82 44.09
N ASP A 443 -20.42 -15.82 43.62
CA ASP A 443 -19.03 -16.06 44.02
C ASP A 443 -18.01 -15.20 43.26
N SER A 444 -18.48 -14.54 42.21
CA SER A 444 -17.71 -13.64 41.36
C SER A 444 -18.37 -12.26 41.36
N PHE A 445 -17.58 -11.22 41.64
CA PHE A 445 -18.06 -9.84 41.75
C PHE A 445 -18.52 -9.29 40.41
N GLU A 446 -17.73 -9.54 39.36
CA GLU A 446 -17.94 -8.97 38.02
C GLU A 446 -19.22 -9.52 37.36
N ASP A 447 -19.54 -10.79 37.61
CA ASP A 447 -20.66 -11.50 36.99
C ASP A 447 -22.04 -11.03 37.49
N MET A 448 -22.10 -10.32 38.63
CA MET A 448 -23.35 -9.75 39.12
C MET A 448 -23.88 -8.64 38.20
N TRP A 449 -23.00 -7.96 37.46
CA TRP A 449 -23.34 -6.77 36.66
C TRP A 449 -24.54 -6.99 35.72
N LEU A 450 -24.46 -7.98 34.82
CA LEU A 450 -25.49 -8.20 33.80
C LEU A 450 -26.85 -8.50 34.41
N VAL A 451 -26.89 -9.28 35.50
CA VAL A 451 -28.14 -9.63 36.19
C VAL A 451 -28.73 -8.42 36.92
N VAL A 452 -27.90 -7.61 37.58
CA VAL A 452 -28.36 -6.37 38.25
C VAL A 452 -28.87 -5.36 37.22
N LYS A 453 -28.16 -5.17 36.10
CA LYS A 453 -28.58 -4.32 35.00
C LYS A 453 -29.95 -4.74 34.45
N GLU A 454 -30.09 -6.02 34.12
CA GLU A 454 -31.32 -6.56 33.55
C GLU A 454 -32.49 -6.47 34.53
N LEU A 455 -32.26 -6.78 35.81
CA LEU A 455 -33.27 -6.63 36.87
C LEU A 455 -33.78 -5.19 36.96
N VAL A 456 -32.86 -4.23 37.02
CA VAL A 456 -33.19 -2.80 37.08
C VAL A 456 -33.94 -2.34 35.83
N GLN A 457 -33.51 -2.77 34.64
CA GLN A 457 -34.14 -2.41 33.37
C GLN A 457 -35.56 -2.98 33.27
N ARG A 458 -35.75 -4.26 33.60
CA ARG A 458 -37.06 -4.91 33.56
C ARG A 458 -38.03 -4.36 34.60
N PHE A 459 -37.57 -3.98 35.79
CA PHE A 459 -38.43 -3.29 36.75
C PHE A 459 -38.92 -1.93 36.23
N ASN A 460 -38.03 -1.13 35.63
CA ASN A 460 -38.47 0.14 35.02
C ASN A 460 -39.56 -0.10 33.96
N GLN A 461 -39.39 -1.12 33.11
CA GLN A 461 -40.38 -1.48 32.09
C GLN A 461 -41.68 -2.02 32.69
N HIS A 462 -41.60 -2.87 33.71
CA HIS A 462 -42.76 -3.48 34.38
C HIS A 462 -43.63 -2.42 35.05
N PHE A 463 -43.05 -1.56 35.90
CA PHE A 463 -43.79 -0.52 36.60
C PHE A 463 -44.27 0.60 35.66
N SER A 464 -43.52 0.89 34.60
CA SER A 464 -43.99 1.80 33.54
C SER A 464 -45.23 1.26 32.82
N LYS A 465 -45.27 -0.06 32.51
CA LYS A 465 -46.46 -0.71 31.93
C LYS A 465 -47.67 -0.70 32.86
N LEU A 466 -47.44 -0.77 34.17
CA LEU A 466 -48.49 -0.63 35.20
C LEU A 466 -48.93 0.82 35.43
N GLY A 467 -48.32 1.81 34.75
CA GLY A 467 -48.66 3.22 34.89
C GLY A 467 -48.09 3.90 36.14
N VAL A 468 -47.18 3.26 36.86
CA VAL A 468 -46.52 3.81 38.05
C VAL A 468 -45.48 4.84 37.62
N LYS A 469 -45.69 6.11 37.96
CA LYS A 469 -44.81 7.23 37.54
C LYS A 469 -43.71 7.55 38.55
N ASP A 470 -43.88 7.14 39.80
CA ASP A 470 -43.00 7.46 40.93
C ASP A 470 -42.12 6.27 41.36
N PHE A 471 -41.86 5.32 40.46
CA PHE A 471 -40.98 4.18 40.74
C PHE A 471 -39.55 4.65 41.04
N LYS A 472 -39.04 4.28 42.20
CA LYS A 472 -37.69 4.57 42.68
C LYS A 472 -36.96 3.31 43.06
N LYS A 473 -35.69 3.27 42.69
CA LYS A 473 -34.72 2.23 42.99
C LYS A 473 -33.54 2.87 43.69
N SER A 474 -33.07 2.27 44.76
CA SER A 474 -31.99 2.80 45.58
C SER A 474 -31.05 1.70 46.04
N PHE A 475 -29.81 2.07 46.33
CA PHE A 475 -28.82 1.22 46.95
C PHE A 475 -28.41 1.85 48.27
N SER A 476 -28.55 1.12 49.39
CA SER A 476 -28.27 1.61 50.74
C SER A 476 -27.02 0.97 51.38
N GLY A 477 -26.33 0.08 50.67
CA GLY A 477 -25.10 -0.57 51.13
C GLY A 477 -23.84 0.28 50.96
N PRO A 478 -22.71 -0.14 51.55
CA PRO A 478 -21.40 0.43 51.22
C PRO A 478 -21.02 0.09 49.77
N LEU A 479 -20.36 1.02 49.08
CA LEU A 479 -19.81 0.75 47.76
C LEU A 479 -18.69 -0.31 47.86
N PRO A 480 -18.71 -1.36 47.00
CA PRO A 480 -17.74 -2.46 47.03
C PRO A 480 -16.40 -2.06 46.37
N LEU A 481 -15.76 -1.00 46.90
CA LEU A 481 -14.51 -0.47 46.35
C LEU A 481 -13.34 -1.45 46.52
N GLN A 482 -13.33 -2.24 47.59
CA GLN A 482 -12.26 -3.19 47.85
C GLN A 482 -12.24 -4.28 46.78
N GLU A 483 -13.39 -4.89 46.50
CA GLU A 483 -13.58 -5.90 45.47
C GLU A 483 -13.27 -5.35 44.08
N TYR A 484 -13.76 -4.15 43.80
CA TYR A 484 -13.47 -3.44 42.55
C TYR A 484 -11.96 -3.23 42.34
N PHE A 485 -11.24 -2.81 43.38
CA PHE A 485 -9.80 -2.57 43.29
C PHE A 485 -8.98 -3.85 43.13
N LEU A 486 -9.49 -5.02 43.49
CA LEU A 486 -8.86 -6.29 43.16
C LEU A 486 -8.90 -6.56 41.65
N SER A 487 -10.02 -6.28 40.98
CA SER A 487 -10.12 -6.40 39.52
C SER A 487 -9.19 -5.40 38.81
N VAL A 488 -9.05 -4.18 39.35
CA VAL A 488 -8.09 -3.17 38.85
C VAL A 488 -6.64 -3.65 38.97
N ASP A 489 -6.25 -4.20 40.13
CA ASP A 489 -4.88 -4.70 40.33
C ASP A 489 -4.56 -5.90 39.46
N HIS A 490 -5.51 -6.82 39.31
CA HIS A 490 -5.34 -8.00 38.49
C HIS A 490 -5.08 -7.62 37.03
N HIS A 491 -5.87 -6.68 36.50
CA HIS A 491 -5.69 -6.13 35.16
C HIS A 491 -4.31 -5.46 35.00
N PHE A 492 -3.94 -4.57 35.93
CA PHE A 492 -2.66 -3.88 35.90
C PHE A 492 -1.46 -4.86 35.94
N GLN A 493 -1.53 -5.88 36.79
CA GLN A 493 -0.49 -6.92 36.88
C GLN A 493 -0.31 -7.64 35.54
N LEU A 494 -1.41 -8.03 34.87
CA LEU A 494 -1.35 -8.65 33.56
C LEU A 494 -0.78 -7.72 32.48
N ARG A 495 -1.06 -6.41 32.53
CA ARG A 495 -0.42 -5.42 31.64
C ARG A 495 1.09 -5.36 31.85
N VAL A 496 1.54 -5.35 33.11
CA VAL A 496 2.98 -5.35 33.44
C VAL A 496 3.64 -6.63 32.95
N SER A 497 3.03 -7.80 33.17
CA SER A 497 3.53 -9.07 32.67
C SER A 497 3.57 -9.14 31.15
N ALA A 498 2.54 -8.64 30.45
CA ALA A 498 2.52 -8.56 28.99
C ALA A 498 3.67 -7.70 28.44
N GLN A 499 3.93 -6.55 29.07
CA GLN A 499 5.07 -5.69 28.71
C GLN A 499 6.42 -6.41 28.92
N GLN A 500 6.58 -7.12 30.05
CA GLN A 500 7.80 -7.88 30.34
C GLN A 500 8.07 -8.97 29.30
N TYR A 501 7.04 -9.74 28.91
CA TYR A 501 7.20 -10.75 27.86
C TYR A 501 7.51 -10.12 26.50
N GLN A 502 6.92 -8.98 26.17
CA GLN A 502 7.21 -8.25 24.94
C GLN A 502 8.68 -7.77 24.89
N ASP A 503 9.20 -7.28 26.01
CA ASP A 503 10.60 -6.83 26.13
C ASP A 503 11.57 -8.02 26.00
N LEU A 504 11.32 -9.13 26.72
CA LEU A 504 12.11 -10.35 26.61
C LEU A 504 12.10 -10.95 25.20
N LEU A 505 10.94 -10.96 24.55
CA LEU A 505 10.79 -11.43 23.16
C LEU A 505 11.59 -10.53 22.20
N SER A 506 11.55 -9.21 22.41
CA SER A 506 12.34 -8.25 21.63
C SER A 506 13.84 -8.51 21.76
N GLU A 507 14.34 -8.70 22.99
CA GLU A 507 15.74 -9.03 23.25
C GLU A 507 16.16 -10.33 22.55
N ARG A 508 15.36 -11.41 22.70
CA ARG A 508 15.65 -12.69 22.04
C ARG A 508 15.57 -12.61 20.52
N ALA A 509 14.63 -11.85 19.98
CA ALA A 509 14.55 -11.61 18.54
C ALA A 509 15.75 -10.83 17.98
N VAL A 510 16.34 -9.91 18.77
CA VAL A 510 17.60 -9.23 18.39
C VAL A 510 18.76 -10.23 18.37
N GLN A 511 18.88 -11.07 19.40
CA GLN A 511 19.91 -12.12 19.46
C GLN A 511 19.78 -13.11 18.30
N PHE A 512 18.58 -13.61 18.04
CA PHE A 512 18.29 -14.52 16.93
C PHE A 512 18.72 -13.92 15.58
N ARG A 513 18.35 -12.67 15.30
CA ARG A 513 18.77 -11.95 14.08
C ARG A 513 20.29 -11.71 14.02
N ALA A 514 20.96 -11.55 15.15
CA ALA A 514 22.42 -11.42 15.17
C ALA A 514 23.10 -12.75 14.77
N ILE A 515 22.62 -13.87 15.30
CA ILE A 515 23.11 -15.22 14.97
C ILE A 515 22.86 -15.53 13.49
N GLN A 516 21.64 -15.28 12.99
CA GLN A 516 21.30 -15.46 11.57
C GLN A 516 22.21 -14.65 10.64
N ARG A 517 22.47 -13.36 10.97
CA ARG A 517 23.40 -12.53 10.17
C ARG A 517 24.82 -13.08 10.17
N ARG A 518 25.28 -13.63 11.29
CA ARG A 518 26.62 -14.24 11.40
C ARG A 518 26.71 -15.52 10.57
N LEU A 519 25.71 -16.40 10.66
CA LEU A 519 25.60 -17.61 9.85
C LEU A 519 25.54 -17.29 8.34
N LEU A 520 24.71 -16.34 7.92
CA LEU A 520 24.64 -15.90 6.52
C LEU A 520 25.99 -15.39 5.99
N THR A 521 26.75 -14.68 6.82
CA THR A 521 28.09 -14.22 6.43
C THR A 521 29.04 -15.39 6.23
N ARG A 522 28.96 -16.43 7.08
CA ARG A 522 29.76 -17.64 6.97
C ARG A 522 29.37 -18.48 5.75
N PHE A 523 28.07 -18.64 5.48
CA PHE A 523 27.58 -19.40 4.32
C PHE A 523 27.88 -18.73 2.97
N LYS A 524 28.10 -17.41 2.94
CA LYS A 524 28.53 -16.69 1.74
C LYS A 524 30.03 -16.86 1.44
N ASP A 525 30.83 -17.32 2.40
CA ASP A 525 32.25 -17.54 2.19
C ASP A 525 32.45 -18.75 1.27
N LYS A 526 33.33 -18.62 0.26
CA LYS A 526 33.67 -19.72 -0.66
C LYS A 526 34.49 -20.80 0.03
N THR A 527 35.08 -20.49 1.18
CA THR A 527 35.87 -21.43 1.99
C THR A 527 35.03 -21.96 3.16
N PRO A 528 34.92 -23.28 3.34
CA PRO A 528 34.12 -23.85 4.43
C PRO A 528 34.79 -23.61 5.78
N ALA A 529 34.36 -22.56 6.49
CA ALA A 529 34.77 -22.31 7.87
C ALA A 529 33.84 -23.04 8.85
N PRO A 530 34.37 -23.63 9.94
CA PRO A 530 33.55 -24.30 10.94
C PRO A 530 32.57 -23.31 11.57
N LEU A 531 31.32 -23.76 11.78
CA LEU A 531 30.24 -22.92 12.30
C LEU A 531 30.38 -22.60 13.79
N GLN A 532 31.32 -23.22 14.51
CA GLN A 532 31.61 -22.96 15.94
C GLN A 532 30.33 -22.98 16.81
N ASN A 533 29.49 -24.01 16.64
CA ASN A 533 28.23 -24.23 17.38
C ASN A 533 27.17 -23.12 17.22
N LEU A 534 27.31 -22.25 16.21
CA LEU A 534 26.31 -21.21 15.92
C LEU A 534 24.96 -21.78 15.50
N ASP A 535 24.95 -22.98 14.92
CA ASP A 535 23.77 -23.79 14.62
C ASP A 535 23.04 -24.21 15.91
N THR A 536 23.76 -24.79 16.88
CA THR A 536 23.17 -25.16 18.18
C THR A 536 22.62 -23.93 18.92
N LEU A 537 23.35 -22.80 18.86
CA LEU A 537 22.90 -21.54 19.46
C LEU A 537 21.66 -20.99 18.77
N LEU A 538 21.55 -21.13 17.45
CA LEU A 538 20.38 -20.72 16.67
C LEU A 538 19.14 -21.51 17.12
N ASP A 539 19.25 -22.84 17.23
CA ASP A 539 18.14 -23.71 17.62
C ASP A 539 17.69 -23.46 19.07
N ALA A 540 18.64 -23.26 19.99
CA ALA A 540 18.34 -22.90 21.37
C ALA A 540 17.63 -21.54 21.46
N THR A 541 18.10 -20.53 20.71
CA THR A 541 17.49 -19.20 20.69
C THR A 541 16.11 -19.24 20.03
N TYR A 542 15.93 -20.02 18.97
CA TYR A 542 14.64 -20.24 18.32
C TYR A 542 13.62 -20.84 19.29
N SER A 543 14.01 -21.89 20.01
CA SER A 543 13.15 -22.52 21.01
C SER A 543 12.73 -21.54 22.11
N GLN A 544 13.66 -20.71 22.60
CA GLN A 544 13.35 -19.65 23.57
C GLN A 544 12.37 -18.60 23.01
N VAL A 545 12.54 -18.19 21.76
CA VAL A 545 11.60 -17.26 21.10
C VAL A 545 10.20 -17.87 21.01
N MET A 546 10.08 -19.15 20.68
CA MET A 546 8.79 -19.83 20.61
C MET A 546 8.11 -19.93 21.97
N THR A 547 8.82 -20.36 23.02
CA THR A 547 8.27 -20.41 24.38
C THR A 547 7.84 -19.04 24.89
N LEU A 548 8.62 -17.99 24.63
CA LEU A 548 8.23 -16.62 25.00
C LEU A 548 7.03 -16.12 24.21
N ALA A 549 6.90 -16.48 22.93
CA ALA A 549 5.76 -16.12 22.10
C ALA A 549 4.46 -16.77 22.60
N GLU A 550 4.50 -18.07 22.92
CA GLU A 550 3.36 -18.79 23.51
C GLU A 550 2.93 -18.16 24.86
N ALA A 551 3.89 -17.88 25.75
CA ALA A 551 3.61 -17.23 27.03
C ALA A 551 3.05 -15.80 26.88
N ALA A 552 3.54 -15.05 25.88
CA ALA A 552 3.03 -13.72 25.56
C ALA A 552 1.58 -13.78 25.02
N GLU A 553 1.26 -14.76 24.17
CA GLU A 553 -0.09 -14.96 23.67
C GLU A 553 -1.07 -15.37 24.76
N GLU A 554 -0.68 -16.27 25.66
CA GLU A 554 -1.49 -16.66 26.81
C GLU A 554 -1.74 -15.47 27.74
N THR A 555 -0.70 -14.71 28.07
CA THR A 555 -0.83 -13.50 28.91
C THR A 555 -1.74 -12.47 28.25
N ARG A 556 -1.67 -12.30 26.93
CA ARG A 556 -2.56 -11.39 26.19
C ARG A 556 -4.02 -11.85 26.26
N ALA A 557 -4.29 -13.15 26.12
CA ALA A 557 -5.64 -13.68 26.24
C ALA A 557 -6.21 -13.48 27.67
N GLN A 558 -5.38 -13.69 28.69
CA GLN A 558 -5.75 -13.41 30.09
C GLN A 558 -6.00 -11.92 30.34
N LEU A 559 -5.20 -11.04 29.73
CA LEU A 559 -5.37 -9.59 29.83
C LEU A 559 -6.70 -9.14 29.19
N GLU A 560 -7.04 -9.65 28.01
CA GLU A 560 -8.32 -9.37 27.35
C GLU A 560 -9.51 -9.80 28.23
N GLU A 561 -9.43 -10.98 28.84
CA GLU A 561 -10.44 -11.45 29.81
C GLU A 561 -10.52 -10.55 31.05
N ALA A 562 -9.38 -10.22 31.66
CA ALA A 562 -9.32 -9.35 32.84
C ALA A 562 -9.88 -7.95 32.55
N PHE A 563 -9.66 -7.41 31.35
CA PHE A 563 -10.22 -6.13 30.92
C PHE A 563 -11.74 -6.18 30.82
N VAL A 564 -12.32 -7.24 30.23
CA VAL A 564 -13.77 -7.40 30.14
C VAL A 564 -14.41 -7.55 31.53
N ARG A 565 -13.77 -8.32 32.42
CA ARG A 565 -14.21 -8.45 33.82
C ARG A 565 -14.14 -7.10 34.55
N LEU A 566 -13.04 -6.36 34.40
CA LEU A 566 -12.89 -5.01 34.94
C LEU A 566 -14.00 -4.08 34.43
N ARG A 567 -14.31 -4.12 33.13
CA ARG A 567 -15.43 -3.34 32.58
C ARG A 567 -16.76 -3.67 33.25
N SER A 568 -17.09 -4.96 33.42
CA SER A 568 -18.30 -5.40 34.13
C SER A 568 -18.32 -4.86 35.57
N ALA A 569 -17.19 -4.97 36.28
CA ALA A 569 -17.02 -4.45 37.63
C ALA A 569 -17.20 -2.92 37.70
N THR A 570 -16.63 -2.17 36.74
CA THR A 570 -16.77 -0.72 36.64
C THR A 570 -18.20 -0.31 36.31
N HIS A 571 -18.87 -0.99 35.39
CA HIS A 571 -20.28 -0.74 35.09
C HIS A 571 -21.17 -0.97 36.33
N LEU A 572 -20.91 -2.05 37.08
CA LEU A 572 -21.61 -2.31 38.33
C LEU A 572 -21.36 -1.19 39.36
N LEU A 573 -20.11 -0.74 39.51
CA LEU A 573 -19.78 0.38 40.40
C LEU A 573 -20.52 1.66 40.00
N VAL A 574 -20.56 1.99 38.71
CA VAL A 574 -21.28 3.17 38.20
C VAL A 574 -22.78 3.08 38.49
N LEU A 575 -23.39 1.92 38.26
CA LEU A 575 -24.80 1.71 38.57
C LEU A 575 -25.07 1.83 40.07
N LEU A 576 -24.26 1.21 40.93
CA LEU A 576 -24.42 1.33 42.38
C LEU A 576 -24.28 2.76 42.86
N LEU A 577 -23.31 3.52 42.33
CA LEU A 577 -23.13 4.93 42.64
C LEU A 577 -24.32 5.78 42.18
N SER A 578 -24.87 5.48 41.00
CA SER A 578 -26.09 6.11 40.47
C SER A 578 -27.31 5.84 41.36
N LEU A 579 -27.49 4.60 41.81
CA LEU A 579 -28.58 4.21 42.72
C LEU A 579 -28.40 4.75 44.14
N TRP A 580 -27.16 4.92 44.59
CA TRP A 580 -26.84 5.43 45.92
C TRP A 580 -27.14 6.93 46.05
N GLN A 581 -26.73 7.72 45.05
CA GLN A 581 -26.90 9.18 45.06
C GLN A 581 -28.07 9.67 44.20
N SER A 582 -28.88 8.75 43.65
CA SER A 582 -30.00 9.08 42.75
C SER A 582 -29.57 9.99 41.60
N LEU A 583 -28.48 9.63 40.93
CA LEU A 583 -27.91 10.43 39.84
C LEU A 583 -28.83 10.47 38.63
N THR A 584 -28.86 11.62 37.95
CA THR A 584 -29.60 11.79 36.70
C THR A 584 -28.95 10.98 35.56
N PRO A 585 -29.69 10.63 34.49
CA PRO A 585 -29.13 9.93 33.33
C PRO A 585 -27.90 10.61 32.74
N ASP A 586 -27.90 11.94 32.65
CA ASP A 586 -26.77 12.73 32.13
C ASP A 586 -25.54 12.62 33.04
N GLN A 587 -25.73 12.66 34.36
CA GLN A 587 -24.64 12.48 35.33
C GLN A 587 -24.08 11.05 35.29
N THR A 588 -24.96 10.05 35.13
CA THR A 588 -24.54 8.66 34.95
C THR A 588 -23.75 8.51 33.65
N ALA A 589 -24.16 9.14 32.55
CA ALA A 589 -23.42 9.12 31.28
C ALA A 589 -22.03 9.76 31.40
N ILE A 590 -21.89 10.86 32.15
CA ILE A 590 -20.58 11.47 32.45
C ILE A 590 -19.71 10.49 33.24
N LEU A 591 -20.26 9.79 34.23
CA LEU A 591 -19.52 8.78 35.00
C LEU A 591 -19.09 7.59 34.15
N GLU A 592 -19.98 7.08 33.30
CA GLU A 592 -19.66 6.00 32.36
C GLU A 592 -18.54 6.43 31.43
N ALA A 593 -18.61 7.61 30.81
CA ALA A 593 -17.55 8.13 29.95
C ALA A 593 -16.21 8.34 30.70
N THR A 594 -16.27 8.66 31.99
CA THR A 594 -15.07 8.89 32.83
C THR A 594 -14.39 7.59 33.23
N LEU A 595 -15.16 6.58 33.67
CA LEU A 595 -14.63 5.33 34.22
C LEU A 595 -14.49 4.22 33.17
N LEU A 596 -15.17 4.33 32.03
CA LEU A 596 -15.09 3.39 30.90
C LEU A 596 -14.60 4.10 29.61
N PRO A 597 -13.45 4.78 29.62
CA PRO A 597 -13.00 5.62 28.50
C PRO A 597 -12.61 4.81 27.25
N LEU A 598 -12.25 3.54 27.41
CA LEU A 598 -11.73 2.68 26.35
C LEU A 598 -12.57 1.43 26.19
N LEU A 599 -12.71 0.96 24.94
CA LEU A 599 -13.38 -0.31 24.61
C LEU A 599 -12.43 -1.51 24.58
N GLN A 600 -11.11 -1.27 24.56
CA GLN A 600 -10.05 -2.26 24.66
C GLN A 600 -8.76 -1.55 25.03
N ASP A 601 -7.83 -2.28 25.64
CA ASP A 601 -6.45 -1.83 25.77
C ASP A 601 -5.73 -1.90 24.41
N THR A 602 -4.80 -0.97 24.23
CA THR A 602 -3.85 -0.97 23.13
C THR A 602 -2.42 -0.98 23.70
N PRO A 603 -1.41 -1.38 22.92
CA PRO A 603 -0.02 -1.39 23.39
C PRO A 603 0.47 -0.02 23.89
N GLN A 604 -0.09 1.08 23.38
CA GLN A 604 0.31 2.44 23.72
C GLN A 604 -0.58 3.09 24.78
N LEU A 605 -1.84 2.69 24.86
CA LEU A 605 -2.85 3.29 25.72
C LEU A 605 -3.76 2.22 26.31
N GLY A 606 -3.82 2.15 27.63
CA GLY A 606 -4.73 1.30 28.36
C GLY A 606 -5.57 2.05 29.38
N TRP A 607 -6.36 1.26 30.11
CA TRP A 607 -7.44 1.76 30.96
C TRP A 607 -6.97 2.65 32.12
N GLU A 608 -5.91 2.26 32.83
CA GLU A 608 -5.48 2.91 34.07
C GLU A 608 -5.12 4.39 33.87
N GLU A 609 -4.25 4.68 32.90
CA GLU A 609 -3.83 6.04 32.57
C GLU A 609 -4.97 6.89 31.99
N SER A 610 -5.85 6.27 31.21
CA SER A 610 -7.01 6.95 30.60
C SER A 610 -8.05 7.31 31.66
N CYS A 611 -8.37 6.36 32.53
CA CYS A 611 -9.31 6.51 33.64
C CYS A 611 -8.75 7.50 34.66
N ASP A 612 -7.46 7.42 35.03
CA ASP A 612 -6.85 8.38 35.95
C ASP A 612 -6.90 9.80 35.41
N ALA A 613 -6.60 10.00 34.11
CA ALA A 613 -6.68 11.30 33.47
C ALA A 613 -8.11 11.86 33.48
N ALA A 614 -9.10 11.03 33.13
CA ALA A 614 -10.51 11.42 33.11
C ALA A 614 -11.04 11.74 34.52
N VAL A 615 -10.78 10.88 35.51
CA VAL A 615 -11.17 11.09 36.91
C VAL A 615 -10.47 12.33 37.47
N SER A 616 -9.18 12.52 37.19
CA SER A 616 -8.43 13.71 37.61
C SER A 616 -9.00 14.98 36.98
N HIS A 617 -9.46 14.94 35.73
CA HIS A 617 -10.13 16.06 35.09
C HIS A 617 -11.47 16.37 35.76
N LEU A 618 -12.30 15.35 36.01
CA LEU A 618 -13.61 15.50 36.64
C LEU A 618 -13.51 16.02 38.08
N LEU A 619 -12.55 15.51 38.86
CA LEU A 619 -12.26 15.97 40.22
C LEU A 619 -11.85 17.44 40.28
N ARG A 620 -11.17 17.93 39.25
CA ARG A 620 -10.71 19.32 39.16
C ARG A 620 -11.80 20.27 38.68
N THR A 621 -12.59 19.86 37.68
CA THR A 621 -13.54 20.75 37.00
C THR A 621 -14.92 20.76 37.65
N CYS A 622 -15.43 19.59 38.05
CA CYS A 622 -16.79 19.46 38.57
C CYS A 622 -16.85 19.35 40.09
N LEU A 623 -15.81 18.80 40.72
CA LEU A 623 -15.85 18.40 42.13
C LEU A 623 -14.76 19.06 42.99
N SER A 624 -14.11 20.12 42.52
CA SER A 624 -13.06 20.80 43.30
C SER A 624 -13.65 21.54 44.51
N ARG A 625 -12.95 21.52 45.65
CA ARG A 625 -13.35 22.26 46.85
C ARG A 625 -12.91 23.72 46.86
N SER A 626 -11.88 24.08 46.08
CA SER A 626 -11.37 25.46 46.00
C SER A 626 -10.72 25.78 44.64
N PRO A 627 -10.77 27.05 44.19
CA PRO A 627 -10.07 27.51 42.99
C PRO A 627 -8.53 27.47 43.12
N LYS A 628 -8.00 27.49 44.35
CA LYS A 628 -6.55 27.29 44.60
C LYS A 628 -6.12 25.84 44.31
N ASP A 629 -6.94 24.85 44.65
CA ASP A 629 -6.68 23.45 44.28
C ASP A 629 -6.70 23.25 42.76
N GLN A 630 -7.61 23.94 42.06
CA GLN A 630 -7.66 23.93 40.59
C GLN A 630 -6.36 24.46 39.96
N ALA A 631 -5.84 25.58 40.45
CA ALA A 631 -4.64 26.23 39.92
C ALA A 631 -3.33 25.47 40.22
N THR A 632 -3.19 24.92 41.43
CA THR A 632 -1.95 24.23 41.85
C THR A 632 -1.73 22.92 41.09
N THR A 633 -2.81 22.22 40.71
CA THR A 633 -2.74 20.99 39.91
C THR A 633 -2.58 21.27 38.41
N LEU A 634 -3.00 22.45 37.91
CA LEU A 634 -2.77 22.89 36.52
C LEU A 634 -1.30 23.26 36.25
N ALA A 635 -0.58 23.83 37.24
CA ALA A 635 0.83 24.18 37.09
C ALA A 635 1.78 22.95 37.02
N GLN A 636 1.36 21.78 37.51
CA GLN A 636 2.08 20.51 37.37
C GLN A 636 1.85 19.83 36.01
N ALA A 637 1.01 20.42 35.14
CA ALA A 637 0.68 19.90 33.81
C ALA A 637 1.75 20.21 32.75
N GLY A 638 3.02 20.03 33.09
CA GLY A 638 4.04 19.77 32.07
C GLY A 638 3.69 18.44 31.41
N GLY A 639 2.88 18.49 30.35
CA GLY A 639 2.44 17.37 29.49
C GLY A 639 2.11 16.07 30.23
N LEU A 640 0.84 15.78 30.50
CA LEU A 640 0.42 14.43 30.88
C LEU A 640 0.81 13.47 29.76
N VAL A 641 1.95 12.81 29.90
CA VAL A 641 2.33 11.69 29.04
C VAL A 641 1.44 10.54 29.48
N LEU A 642 0.42 10.25 28.66
CA LEU A 642 -0.37 9.04 28.78
C LEU A 642 0.56 7.86 28.54
N GLY A 643 0.85 7.10 29.59
CA GLY A 643 1.71 5.93 29.56
C GLY A 643 1.45 5.04 30.76
N LEU A 644 1.93 3.80 30.69
CA LEU A 644 1.71 2.79 31.72
C LEU A 644 2.18 3.32 33.10
N PRO A 645 1.30 3.39 34.12
CA PRO A 645 1.69 3.86 35.44
C PRO A 645 2.61 2.84 36.15
N ARG A 646 3.33 3.30 37.17
CA ARG A 646 4.20 2.42 37.98
C ARG A 646 3.41 1.53 38.95
N ASP A 647 2.27 2.02 39.41
CA ASP A 647 1.37 1.34 40.34
C ASP A 647 -0.08 1.84 40.16
N THR A 648 -1.03 1.20 40.83
CA THR A 648 -2.45 1.57 40.83
C THR A 648 -2.85 2.49 41.99
N VAL A 649 -1.92 2.88 42.87
CA VAL A 649 -2.23 3.54 44.15
C VAL A 649 -2.88 4.90 43.92
N ARG A 650 -2.34 5.67 42.98
CA ARG A 650 -2.88 7.00 42.62
C ARG A 650 -4.30 6.90 42.09
N LEU A 651 -4.53 6.01 41.12
CA LEU A 651 -5.83 5.80 40.48
C LEU A 651 -6.88 5.42 41.52
N LYS A 652 -6.59 4.44 42.40
CA LYS A 652 -7.51 4.03 43.46
C LYS A 652 -7.87 5.18 44.39
N LYS A 653 -6.88 5.97 44.83
CA LYS A 653 -7.13 7.17 45.66
C LYS A 653 -8.04 8.17 44.96
N HIS A 654 -7.85 8.40 43.66
CA HIS A 654 -8.70 9.29 42.88
C HIS A 654 -10.13 8.76 42.72
N ILE A 655 -10.32 7.46 42.47
CA ILE A 655 -11.65 6.84 42.39
C ILE A 655 -12.37 6.89 43.75
N THR A 656 -11.67 6.60 44.85
CA THR A 656 -12.24 6.74 46.20
C THR A 656 -12.65 8.19 46.46
N LEU A 657 -11.79 9.15 46.14
CA LEU A 657 -12.07 10.58 46.31
C LEU A 657 -13.26 11.05 45.44
N LEU A 658 -13.40 10.51 44.22
CA LEU A 658 -14.54 10.75 43.34
C LEU A 658 -15.84 10.28 44.01
N CYS A 659 -15.86 9.03 44.48
CA CYS A 659 -17.01 8.45 45.18
C CYS A 659 -17.38 9.26 46.43
N ASP A 660 -16.39 9.63 47.26
CA ASP A 660 -16.59 10.43 48.47
C ASP A 660 -17.14 11.84 48.21
N ARG A 661 -16.72 12.48 47.11
CA ARG A 661 -17.19 13.84 46.76
C ARG A 661 -18.60 13.80 46.19
N ILE A 662 -18.93 12.76 45.42
CA ILE A 662 -20.29 12.53 44.94
C ILE A 662 -21.22 12.21 46.12
N ALA A 663 -20.76 11.41 47.09
CA ALA A 663 -21.48 11.13 48.34
C ALA A 663 -21.81 12.37 49.17
N LYS A 664 -20.97 13.41 49.07
CA LYS A 664 -21.12 14.69 49.77
C LYS A 664 -21.96 15.70 48.96
N GLY A 665 -22.69 15.26 47.95
CA GLY A 665 -23.60 16.09 47.15
C GLY A 665 -22.94 16.79 45.96
N GLY A 666 -21.72 16.40 45.57
CA GLY A 666 -21.06 16.94 44.38
C GLY A 666 -21.85 16.63 43.10
N ARG A 667 -22.04 17.64 42.23
CA ARG A 667 -22.73 17.48 40.95
C ARG A 667 -21.77 17.37 39.79
N LEU A 668 -22.11 16.51 38.83
CA LEU A 668 -21.35 16.33 37.59
C LEU A 668 -22.01 17.13 36.48
N THR A 669 -21.31 18.13 35.93
CA THR A 669 -21.81 18.98 34.84
C THR A 669 -20.66 19.40 33.94
N LEU A 670 -20.76 19.15 32.64
CA LEU A 670 -19.74 19.51 31.64
C LEU A 670 -19.92 20.93 31.06
N ALA A 671 -20.85 21.72 31.59
CA ALA A 671 -21.09 23.08 31.12
C ALA A 671 -19.82 23.92 31.26
N SER A 672 -19.27 24.36 30.13
CA SER A 672 -18.25 25.40 30.11
C SER A 672 -18.90 26.67 30.65
N GLU A 673 -18.53 27.08 31.87
CA GLU A 673 -18.63 28.49 32.23
C GLU A 673 -17.58 29.25 31.41
N ALA A 674 -17.81 29.36 30.10
CA ALA A 674 -17.21 30.36 29.24
C ALA A 674 -17.79 31.72 29.65
N ASN A 675 -17.46 32.20 30.86
CA ASN A 675 -17.55 33.61 31.30
C ASN A 675 -17.13 33.88 32.75
N VAL A 676 -16.28 33.06 33.39
CA VAL A 676 -15.58 33.54 34.60
C VAL A 676 -14.29 34.24 34.18
N GLN A 677 -14.27 35.58 34.28
CA GLN A 677 -13.06 36.39 34.09
C GLN A 677 -11.96 35.87 35.03
N ILE A 678 -10.88 35.36 34.46
CA ILE A 678 -9.66 35.03 35.21
C ILE A 678 -9.08 36.36 35.72
N PRO A 679 -8.84 36.55 37.04
CA PRO A 679 -8.18 37.74 37.54
C PRO A 679 -6.78 37.87 36.93
N ALA A 680 -6.47 39.07 36.44
CA ALA A 680 -5.23 39.40 35.73
C ALA A 680 -3.99 39.39 36.64
N GLN A 681 -3.59 38.25 37.21
CA GLN A 681 -2.36 38.13 38.01
C GLN A 681 -1.74 36.73 37.95
N VAL A 682 -1.56 36.12 36.77
CA VAL A 682 -0.50 35.11 36.55
C VAL A 682 -0.06 35.14 35.06
N GLN A 683 0.50 36.27 34.62
CA GLN A 683 1.27 36.35 33.36
C GLN A 683 2.68 36.81 33.71
N SER A 684 3.49 35.90 34.24
CA SER A 684 4.94 36.03 34.31
C SER A 684 5.48 34.69 34.80
N LEU A 685 5.96 33.86 33.87
CA LEU A 685 6.96 32.79 34.03
C LEU A 685 6.88 31.86 32.80
N ALA A 686 7.21 32.41 31.64
CA ALA A 686 7.64 31.62 30.48
C ALA A 686 8.71 32.44 29.76
N ALA A 687 9.97 32.20 30.10
CA ALA A 687 11.11 32.72 29.36
C ALA A 687 11.22 32.00 27.99
N PRO A 688 11.64 32.68 26.92
CA PRO A 688 11.76 32.07 25.60
C PRO A 688 13.04 31.25 25.48
N GLY A 689 12.91 29.93 25.35
CA GLY A 689 13.99 29.01 25.02
C GLY A 689 14.18 28.87 23.51
N GLU A 690 15.38 29.21 23.06
CA GLU A 690 16.01 29.18 21.74
C GLU A 690 15.45 28.25 20.64
N SER A 691 15.30 28.84 19.44
CA SER A 691 14.98 28.17 18.19
C SER A 691 16.18 27.43 17.60
N GLY A 692 16.34 26.15 17.94
CA GLY A 692 17.22 25.22 17.24
C GLY A 692 16.58 24.68 15.95
N ARG A 693 17.02 25.17 14.79
CA ARG A 693 16.72 24.58 13.46
C ARG A 693 17.23 23.12 13.41
N ARG A 694 16.33 22.14 13.52
CA ARG A 694 16.56 20.76 13.06
C ARG A 694 15.66 20.44 11.87
N LYS A 695 16.31 20.12 10.74
CA LYS A 695 15.72 19.66 9.48
C LYS A 695 14.87 18.40 9.74
N ARG A 696 13.57 18.44 9.42
CA ARG A 696 12.77 17.23 9.24
C ARG A 696 13.08 16.65 7.86
N GLY A 697 13.72 15.48 7.83
CA GLY A 697 13.65 14.58 6.69
C GLY A 697 12.21 14.08 6.55
N ARG A 698 11.66 14.17 5.33
CA ARG A 698 10.42 13.51 4.96
C ARG A 698 10.77 12.07 4.58
N ASP A 699 10.60 11.14 5.51
CA ASP A 699 10.45 9.73 5.16
C ASP A 699 8.95 9.49 4.90
N THR A 700 8.61 9.60 3.62
CA THR A 700 7.28 9.29 3.08
C THR A 700 7.22 7.78 2.87
N VAL A 701 6.63 7.02 3.80
CA VAL A 701 6.26 5.62 3.55
C VAL A 701 4.94 5.65 2.78
N GLY A 702 5.03 5.58 1.46
CA GLY A 702 3.88 5.46 0.57
C GLY A 702 3.27 4.07 0.65
N ILE A 703 2.03 3.97 1.12
CA ILE A 703 1.20 2.77 0.94
C ILE A 703 0.56 2.88 -0.45
N ARG A 704 1.04 2.04 -1.39
CA ARG A 704 0.42 1.83 -2.70
C ARG A 704 -0.87 1.03 -2.51
N ILE A 705 -2.02 1.64 -2.80
CA ILE A 705 -3.26 0.90 -3.08
C ILE A 705 -3.32 0.69 -4.59
N ILE A 706 -3.21 -0.56 -5.02
CA ILE A 706 -3.36 -0.96 -6.42
C ILE A 706 -4.85 -0.94 -6.73
N LYS A 707 -5.25 -0.04 -7.63
CA LYS A 707 -6.60 0.06 -8.18
C LYS A 707 -6.65 -0.84 -9.43
N SER A 708 -7.44 -1.91 -9.41
CA SER A 708 -7.81 -2.62 -10.65
C SER A 708 -9.08 -1.97 -11.20
N GLU A 709 -8.95 -1.23 -12.30
CA GLU A 709 -10.08 -0.75 -13.09
C GLU A 709 -10.51 -1.85 -14.06
N SER A 710 -11.79 -2.20 -14.03
CA SER A 710 -12.54 -2.52 -15.25
C SER A 710 -14.04 -2.34 -15.03
N SER A 711 -14.68 -1.77 -16.07
CA SER A 711 -16.12 -1.70 -16.39
C SER A 711 -17.00 -0.59 -15.77
N SER A 712 -17.21 0.42 -16.63
CA SER A 712 -18.47 1.10 -17.02
C SER A 712 -19.42 1.66 -15.96
N LEU A 713 -19.61 2.98 -16.06
CA LEU A 713 -20.66 3.78 -15.42
C LEU A 713 -22.08 3.28 -15.73
N SER A 714 -22.88 3.14 -14.66
CA SER A 714 -24.27 3.55 -14.62
C SER A 714 -24.67 3.83 -13.17
N ASP A 715 -25.47 4.87 -12.94
CA ASP A 715 -25.88 5.43 -11.64
C ASP A 715 -26.20 4.39 -10.55
N ILE A 716 -25.33 4.29 -9.54
CA ILE A 716 -25.59 3.49 -8.34
C ILE A 716 -25.13 4.30 -7.12
N SER A 717 -26.08 4.68 -6.26
CA SER A 717 -25.79 5.14 -4.89
C SER A 717 -25.25 3.95 -4.08
N SER A 718 -23.93 3.89 -3.90
CA SER A 718 -23.30 2.87 -3.06
C SER A 718 -23.61 3.12 -1.58
N ILE A 719 -24.30 2.18 -0.92
CA ILE A 719 -24.60 2.23 0.52
C ILE A 719 -23.68 1.22 1.22
N THR A 720 -22.75 1.70 2.03
CA THR A 720 -21.88 0.82 2.81
C THR A 720 -22.47 0.60 4.19
N VAL A 721 -23.18 -0.51 4.38
CA VAL A 721 -23.63 -0.91 5.71
C VAL A 721 -22.43 -1.44 6.50
N CYS A 722 -21.88 -0.62 7.39
CA CYS A 722 -20.92 -1.09 8.38
C CYS A 722 -21.71 -1.70 9.54
N LEU A 723 -21.86 -3.02 9.53
CA LEU A 723 -22.10 -3.71 10.79
C LEU A 723 -20.83 -3.56 11.61
N LEU A 724 -20.90 -2.79 12.69
CA LEU A 724 -19.92 -2.87 13.75
C LEU A 724 -19.88 -4.35 14.14
N SER A 725 -18.76 -5.01 13.83
CA SER A 725 -18.33 -6.07 14.72
C SER A 725 -18.25 -5.42 16.09
N PHE A 726 -18.92 -6.03 17.07
CA PHE A 726 -18.68 -5.73 18.47
C PHE A 726 -17.17 -5.55 18.66
N THR A 727 -16.77 -4.45 19.33
CA THR A 727 -15.36 -4.16 19.57
C THR A 727 -14.67 -5.40 20.11
N ARG A 728 -13.38 -5.58 19.82
CA ARG A 728 -12.55 -6.73 20.26
C ARG A 728 -12.63 -7.09 21.76
N SER A 729 -13.35 -6.33 22.59
CA SER A 729 -13.88 -6.69 23.91
C SER A 729 -15.00 -7.76 23.91
N PHE A 730 -15.57 -8.09 22.75
CA PHE A 730 -16.55 -9.17 22.55
C PHE A 730 -15.90 -10.28 21.73
N PHE A 731 -14.82 -10.87 22.23
CA PHE A 731 -14.32 -12.14 21.69
C PHE A 731 -15.41 -13.22 21.67
N ASN A 732 -16.44 -13.03 22.49
CA ASN A 732 -17.49 -14.00 22.69
C ASN A 732 -18.77 -13.70 21.94
N LEU A 733 -18.86 -12.86 20.91
CA LEU A 733 -20.07 -12.85 20.07
C LEU A 733 -19.75 -12.81 18.59
N PHE A 734 -20.06 -13.88 17.86
CA PHE A 734 -19.87 -13.93 16.41
C PHE A 734 -21.17 -13.60 15.68
N LEU A 735 -21.01 -12.96 14.52
CA LEU A 735 -22.07 -12.65 13.57
C LEU A 735 -21.81 -13.44 12.29
N ILE A 736 -22.72 -14.37 11.94
CA ILE A 736 -22.70 -15.04 10.63
C ILE A 736 -23.70 -14.32 9.72
N LEU A 737 -23.21 -13.82 8.58
CA LEU A 737 -24.05 -13.40 7.47
C LEU A 737 -24.55 -14.66 6.76
N LEU A 738 -25.85 -14.93 6.88
CA LEU A 738 -26.48 -16.01 6.12
C LEU A 738 -26.84 -15.46 4.72
N PRO A 739 -26.43 -16.10 3.62
CA PRO A 739 -26.99 -15.80 2.32
C PRO A 739 -28.50 -16.07 2.36
N SER A 740 -29.28 -15.20 1.71
CA SER A 740 -30.74 -15.25 1.64
C SER A 740 -31.26 -16.68 1.39
N PRO A 741 -32.28 -17.16 2.13
CA PRO A 741 -32.84 -18.48 1.90
C PRO A 741 -33.72 -18.41 0.65
N SER A 742 -33.11 -18.70 -0.50
CA SER A 742 -33.83 -19.19 -1.66
C SER A 742 -33.10 -20.45 -2.11
N PHE A 743 -33.82 -21.57 -2.08
CA PHE A 743 -33.42 -22.96 -2.34
C PHE A 743 -33.10 -23.85 -1.12
N LEU A 744 -34.19 -24.39 -0.56
CA LEU A 744 -34.47 -25.80 -0.25
C LEU A 744 -33.60 -26.59 0.75
N PHE A 745 -34.30 -27.04 1.79
CA PHE A 745 -34.05 -28.27 2.56
C PHE A 745 -34.06 -29.53 1.67
N GLN A 746 -33.04 -30.38 1.82
CA GLN A 746 -32.98 -31.86 1.72
C GLN A 746 -31.49 -32.21 1.87
N THR A 747 -30.97 -32.99 2.83
CA THR A 747 -31.46 -33.97 3.80
C THR A 747 -30.60 -33.89 5.06
#